data_AF-A0A8H8C8J1-F1
#
_entry.id   AF-A0A8H8C8J1-F1
#
_cell.length_a   1.000
_cell.length_b   1.000
_cell.length_c   1.000
_cell.angle_alpha   90.00
_cell.angle_beta   90.00
_cell.angle_gamma   90.00
#
_symmetry.space_group_name_H-M   'P 1'
#
loop_
_entity.id
_entity.type
_entity.pdbx_description
1 polymer ?
#
loop_
_entity_poly.entity_id
_entity_poly.type
_entity_poly.pdbx_seq_one_letter_code
_entity_poly.pdbx_strand_id
1 'polypeptide(L)'
;MRLLQFNDDGEFSLTTTFADRIPPYAIFSHTWGDDNEEIFLWDLIKATHTRKAGYNKIRFCGQQARRDGLQYFWVDTCCIDKSSSSELAEAINSMFRWYQNAAKCYVYLSDVSTGACDENHDISQSTWKLDFRQSRWFTRGWTLQELIAPTSVEFFSSDCVRLGDKRSMEQQIHEITGIPIRALRGYPLSEFSVAERLSWAENRQTMRLEDKAYSLLGIFNVYMPLIYGEGSYALQRLQEAILKSGLVSSVSSRSGMRLLVAGSDPLRIETVPVSDNLQYAILSHTWGVGEVLFDDIRNATAEQKRGYSKIRKCCNLAVKHGFDYVWVDTCCIDKSSSSELQEAICSMYKWYKNANICYVYLEDSENGNVDSLINCSFLVEELIAPTFVEFYDQTWNEIGTKQSLCDDIAKITSIDPLVLRGANPTSRTIAERMSWAAHRSTTRIEDTAYSLMGLFNVFMPMLYGEGERAFIRLQEEIIKQTEDYTIFSWKANVSGGAHRGIFAHSPAEFAAVRPERTIRKFSHPHYQVDQYPPPALTSRGLLLTPPVLSCTSDEYAYLGCVSYSSPTEDSSLKESTLLCVRLREIQSAPQVFARSSPEKLESRAVADLRHFKQQTICVLPSNVDQSTDLDILKIGEVVVYPPNDNNNVVAPMHLGSADCARWFNKDKKLTYSYQGGTGPLATIRFGVGEGFVIVIGVYDDVLWCSIVTHEDLKQQGKTLHDLKDLNVLSGSSTRHTDRAQKILSTTKSVTAAIRVAPFTDLNILRFSLHVTLLDSTTH
;
A
#
# COMPACT_ATOMS: atom_id res chain seq x y z
N MET A 1 -11.10 -2.75 15.67
CA MET A 1 -12.21 -1.91 16.22
C MET A 1 -13.18 -2.78 17.03
N ARG A 2 -13.56 -2.37 18.25
CA ARG A 2 -14.62 -3.02 19.03
C ARG A 2 -15.95 -2.28 18.86
N LEU A 3 -17.05 -3.01 18.74
CA LEU A 3 -18.40 -2.46 18.60
C LEU A 3 -19.32 -2.96 19.73
N LEU A 4 -20.42 -2.25 19.94
CA LEU A 4 -21.55 -2.73 20.70
C LEU A 4 -22.59 -3.34 19.77
N GLN A 5 -23.24 -4.39 20.22
CA GLN A 5 -24.36 -5.02 19.55
C GLN A 5 -25.62 -4.84 20.39
N PHE A 6 -26.73 -4.43 19.77
CA PHE A 6 -28.02 -4.34 20.45
C PHE A 6 -28.77 -5.67 20.31
N ASN A 7 -29.02 -6.34 21.44
CA ASN A 7 -29.62 -7.67 21.50
C ASN A 7 -31.15 -7.60 21.42
N ASP A 8 -31.77 -8.73 21.11
CA ASP A 8 -33.24 -8.84 21.03
C ASP A 8 -33.94 -8.67 22.38
N ASP A 9 -33.22 -8.88 23.47
CA ASP A 9 -33.71 -8.66 24.84
C ASP A 9 -33.78 -7.17 25.25
N GLY A 10 -33.40 -6.25 24.34
CA GLY A 10 -33.43 -4.80 24.59
C GLY A 10 -32.23 -4.25 25.37
N GLU A 11 -31.22 -5.11 25.57
CA GLU A 11 -29.90 -4.82 26.17
C GLU A 11 -28.81 -4.74 25.09
N PHE A 12 -27.61 -4.29 25.45
CA PHE A 12 -26.45 -4.27 24.54
C PHE A 12 -25.25 -5.00 25.13
N SER A 13 -24.45 -5.62 24.26
CA SER A 13 -23.24 -6.36 24.63
C SER A 13 -22.03 -5.94 23.79
N LEU A 14 -20.83 -6.11 24.35
CA LEU A 14 -19.59 -5.84 23.65
C LEU A 14 -19.24 -6.99 22.70
N THR A 15 -18.88 -6.64 21.47
CA THR A 15 -18.42 -7.61 20.45
C THR A 15 -16.92 -7.93 20.60
N THR A 16 -16.48 -9.01 19.96
CA THR A 16 -15.04 -9.26 19.75
C THR A 16 -14.46 -8.20 18.80
N THR A 17 -13.16 -7.95 18.90
CA THR A 17 -12.48 -6.97 18.06
C THR A 17 -12.50 -7.39 16.58
N PHE A 18 -13.00 -6.52 15.71
CA PHE A 18 -12.94 -6.69 14.25
C PHE A 18 -11.61 -6.15 13.71
N ALA A 19 -10.86 -6.97 12.97
CA ALA A 19 -9.57 -6.62 12.34
C ALA A 19 -9.75 -6.06 10.91
N ASP A 20 -10.27 -6.85 9.97
CA ASP A 20 -10.24 -6.47 8.53
C ASP A 20 -11.61 -6.22 7.89
N ARG A 21 -12.69 -6.82 8.43
CA ARG A 21 -14.07 -6.64 7.91
C ARG A 21 -14.98 -6.09 9.00
N ILE A 22 -15.01 -4.75 9.10
CA ILE A 22 -15.89 -4.06 10.03
C ILE A 22 -17.31 -4.05 9.43
N PRO A 23 -18.33 -4.61 10.10
CA PRO A 23 -19.71 -4.60 9.60
C PRO A 23 -20.27 -3.18 9.61
N PRO A 24 -21.32 -2.86 8.82
CA PRO A 24 -21.99 -1.56 8.90
C PRO A 24 -22.42 -1.23 10.34
N TYR A 25 -22.08 -0.04 10.80
CA TYR A 25 -22.33 0.38 12.18
C TYR A 25 -22.76 1.84 12.25
N ALA A 26 -23.50 2.17 13.32
CA ALA A 26 -23.74 3.54 13.73
C ALA A 26 -22.62 4.04 14.64
N ILE A 27 -22.34 5.33 14.65
CA ILE A 27 -21.38 5.94 15.56
C ILE A 27 -22.06 6.99 16.42
N PHE A 28 -21.75 7.02 17.70
CA PHE A 28 -22.35 7.94 18.65
C PHE A 28 -21.44 9.14 18.90
N SER A 29 -22.01 10.33 18.80
CA SER A 29 -21.36 11.60 19.12
C SER A 29 -22.13 12.24 20.27
N HIS A 30 -21.45 12.52 21.37
CA HIS A 30 -22.08 13.09 22.56
C HIS A 30 -21.08 13.92 23.36
N THR A 31 -21.60 14.76 24.24
CA THR A 31 -20.76 15.44 25.24
C THR A 31 -20.71 14.60 26.52
N TRP A 32 -19.49 14.40 27.02
CA TRP A 32 -19.29 13.68 28.28
C TRP A 32 -19.82 14.53 29.44
N GLY A 33 -20.55 13.88 30.35
CA GLY A 33 -20.88 14.42 31.67
C GLY A 33 -19.73 14.23 32.66
N ASP A 34 -20.05 14.21 33.95
CA ASP A 34 -19.06 13.90 34.99
C ASP A 34 -18.61 12.43 34.88
N ASP A 35 -17.36 12.13 35.23
CA ASP A 35 -16.78 10.78 35.12
C ASP A 35 -17.60 9.70 35.86
N ASN A 36 -18.33 10.09 36.91
CA ASN A 36 -19.20 9.21 37.69
C ASN A 36 -20.49 8.81 36.94
N GLU A 37 -20.87 9.58 35.93
CA GLU A 37 -22.08 9.39 35.12
C GLU A 37 -21.79 8.61 33.83
N GLU A 38 -20.57 8.69 33.29
CA GLU A 38 -20.20 8.05 32.02
C GLU A 38 -19.85 6.57 32.18
N ILE A 39 -20.16 5.78 31.14
CA ILE A 39 -19.85 4.35 31.09
C ILE A 39 -18.52 4.14 30.40
N PHE A 40 -17.57 3.54 31.12
CA PHE A 40 -16.29 3.13 30.55
C PHE A 40 -16.28 1.64 30.22
N LEU A 41 -15.30 1.21 29.44
CA LEU A 41 -15.14 -0.20 29.03
C LEU A 41 -15.19 -1.17 30.24
N TRP A 42 -14.53 -0.84 31.34
CA TRP A 42 -14.54 -1.69 32.53
C TRP A 42 -15.91 -1.81 33.20
N ASP A 43 -16.80 -0.83 33.06
CA ASP A 43 -18.17 -0.92 33.58
C ASP A 43 -19.00 -1.93 32.79
N LEU A 44 -18.68 -2.13 31.50
CA LEU A 44 -19.27 -3.19 30.69
C LEU A 44 -18.70 -4.56 31.09
N ILE A 45 -17.38 -4.66 31.25
CA ILE A 45 -16.72 -5.93 31.62
C ILE A 45 -17.17 -6.41 33.01
N LYS A 46 -17.32 -5.48 33.98
CA LYS A 46 -17.76 -5.79 35.35
C LYS A 46 -19.29 -5.85 35.51
N ALA A 47 -20.05 -5.61 34.43
CA ALA A 47 -21.51 -5.51 34.44
C ALA A 47 -22.10 -4.52 35.46
N THR A 48 -21.41 -3.38 35.70
CA THR A 48 -21.83 -2.31 36.62
C THR A 48 -22.50 -1.11 35.93
N HIS A 49 -22.58 -1.14 34.60
CA HIS A 49 -23.02 -0.03 33.75
C HIS A 49 -24.48 0.40 33.96
N THR A 50 -25.39 -0.48 34.39
CA THR A 50 -26.84 -0.18 34.55
C THR A 50 -27.15 0.84 35.64
N ARG A 51 -26.20 1.16 36.52
CA ARG A 51 -26.37 2.12 37.62
C ARG A 51 -25.96 3.54 37.27
N LYS A 52 -25.36 3.76 36.11
CA LYS A 52 -24.82 5.05 35.68
C LYS A 52 -25.78 5.80 34.76
N ALA A 53 -25.87 7.12 34.89
CA ALA A 53 -26.78 7.94 34.09
C ALA A 53 -26.48 7.87 32.57
N GLY A 54 -25.21 7.68 32.20
CA GLY A 54 -24.76 7.48 30.82
C GLY A 54 -25.34 6.24 30.13
N TYR A 55 -25.88 5.28 30.89
CA TYR A 55 -26.55 4.09 30.35
C TYR A 55 -27.69 4.44 29.41
N ASN A 56 -28.49 5.45 29.75
CA ASN A 56 -29.61 5.87 28.93
C ASN A 56 -29.18 6.44 27.57
N LYS A 57 -28.03 7.14 27.51
CA LYS A 57 -27.46 7.68 26.26
C LYS A 57 -27.05 6.56 25.31
N ILE A 58 -26.33 5.56 25.83
CA ILE A 58 -25.86 4.41 25.04
C ILE A 58 -27.04 3.55 24.58
N ARG A 59 -28.03 3.33 25.46
CA ARG A 59 -29.25 2.61 25.13
C ARG A 59 -30.04 3.30 24.03
N PHE A 60 -30.16 4.63 24.09
CA PHE A 60 -30.77 5.43 23.01
C PHE A 60 -30.04 5.20 21.67
N CYS A 61 -28.70 5.27 21.66
CA CYS A 61 -27.92 5.02 20.45
C CYS A 61 -28.20 3.63 19.86
N GLY A 62 -28.23 2.58 20.69
CA GLY A 62 -28.52 1.22 20.24
C GLY A 62 -29.94 1.06 19.70
N GLN A 63 -30.94 1.67 20.35
CA GLN A 63 -32.32 1.68 19.87
C GLN A 63 -32.46 2.41 18.53
N GLN A 64 -31.79 3.54 18.38
CA GLN A 64 -31.83 4.32 17.13
C GLN A 64 -31.11 3.58 15.99
N ALA A 65 -29.96 2.96 16.26
CA ALA A 65 -29.26 2.10 15.31
C ALA A 65 -30.18 0.96 14.82
N ARG A 66 -30.88 0.28 15.74
CA ARG A 66 -31.83 -0.79 15.40
C ARG A 66 -32.98 -0.31 14.52
N ARG A 67 -33.53 0.89 14.79
CA ARG A 67 -34.59 1.49 13.94
C ARG A 67 -34.11 1.76 12.52
N ASP A 68 -32.83 2.09 12.37
CA ASP A 68 -32.20 2.34 11.08
C ASP A 68 -31.63 1.07 10.42
N GLY A 69 -31.90 -0.12 10.98
CA GLY A 69 -31.47 -1.40 10.44
C GLY A 69 -29.99 -1.74 10.69
N LEU A 70 -29.33 -1.06 11.63
CA LEU A 70 -27.94 -1.30 12.00
C LEU A 70 -27.88 -2.15 13.28
N GLN A 71 -27.22 -3.30 13.18
CA GLN A 71 -27.03 -4.23 14.31
C GLN A 71 -25.96 -3.74 15.29
N TYR A 72 -24.96 -3.03 14.77
CA TYR A 72 -23.77 -2.62 15.53
C TYR A 72 -23.70 -1.11 15.66
N PHE A 73 -23.15 -0.65 16.78
CA PHE A 73 -22.87 0.75 17.02
C PHE A 73 -21.59 0.96 17.83
N TRP A 74 -21.02 2.15 17.77
CA TRP A 74 -19.76 2.48 18.42
C TRP A 74 -19.89 3.71 19.31
N VAL A 75 -19.27 3.65 20.49
CA VAL A 75 -19.20 4.74 21.47
C VAL A 75 -17.79 4.83 22.02
N ASP A 76 -17.16 6.01 21.94
CA ASP A 76 -15.78 6.26 22.34
C ASP A 76 -15.48 5.96 23.82
N THR A 77 -16.47 6.16 24.71
CA THR A 77 -16.31 5.96 26.15
C THR A 77 -16.11 4.50 26.53
N CYS A 78 -16.74 3.57 25.83
CA CYS A 78 -16.79 2.16 26.23
C CYS A 78 -16.34 1.15 25.15
N CYS A 79 -16.09 1.59 23.90
CA CYS A 79 -15.48 0.75 22.87
C CYS A 79 -13.95 0.84 22.84
N ILE A 80 -13.36 1.87 23.46
CA ILE A 80 -11.91 2.06 23.56
C ILE A 80 -11.42 1.70 24.96
N ASP A 81 -10.33 0.93 25.05
CA ASP A 81 -9.63 0.72 26.30
C ASP A 81 -8.71 1.91 26.57
N LYS A 82 -9.24 2.89 27.30
CA LYS A 82 -8.49 4.10 27.68
C LYS A 82 -7.36 3.81 28.67
N SER A 83 -7.28 2.61 29.24
CA SER A 83 -6.20 2.18 30.12
C SER A 83 -4.98 1.69 29.36
N SER A 84 -5.21 1.20 28.14
CA SER A 84 -4.19 0.79 27.20
C SER A 84 -3.76 2.01 26.38
N SER A 85 -2.57 2.53 26.66
CA SER A 85 -2.04 3.67 25.91
C SER A 85 -1.86 3.37 24.42
N SER A 86 -1.58 2.11 24.07
CA SER A 86 -1.48 1.66 22.67
C SER A 86 -2.83 1.67 21.97
N GLU A 87 -3.87 1.11 22.61
CA GLU A 87 -5.21 1.11 22.03
C GLU A 87 -5.79 2.52 21.94
N LEU A 88 -5.57 3.35 22.96
CA LEU A 88 -5.98 4.74 22.95
C LEU A 88 -5.31 5.53 21.81
N ALA A 89 -4.01 5.31 21.58
CA ALA A 89 -3.27 5.95 20.50
C ALA A 89 -3.73 5.48 19.12
N GLU A 90 -3.95 4.17 18.94
CA GLU A 90 -4.50 3.60 17.71
C GLU A 90 -5.92 4.16 17.44
N ALA A 91 -6.76 4.20 18.47
CA ALA A 91 -8.13 4.69 18.38
C ALA A 91 -8.19 6.16 17.98
N ILE A 92 -7.41 7.04 18.62
CA ILE A 92 -7.36 8.46 18.28
C ILE A 92 -6.85 8.69 16.85
N ASN A 93 -5.79 7.99 16.42
CA ASN A 93 -5.29 8.10 15.05
C ASN A 93 -6.28 7.52 14.01
N SER A 94 -7.14 6.59 14.40
CA SER A 94 -8.15 5.97 13.53
C SER A 94 -9.50 6.66 13.57
N MET A 95 -9.72 7.56 14.53
CA MET A 95 -11.04 8.04 14.91
C MET A 95 -11.76 8.72 13.74
N PHE A 96 -11.07 9.58 13.00
CA PHE A 96 -11.63 10.23 11.81
C PHE A 96 -12.14 9.21 10.78
N ARG A 97 -11.35 8.17 10.51
CA ARG A 97 -11.72 7.09 9.59
C ARG A 97 -12.92 6.31 10.11
N TRP A 98 -13.02 6.10 11.42
CA TRP A 98 -14.18 5.44 12.03
C TRP A 98 -15.45 6.28 11.86
N TYR A 99 -15.38 7.59 12.13
CA TYR A 99 -16.50 8.49 11.84
C TYR A 99 -16.84 8.54 10.34
N GLN A 100 -15.83 8.57 9.46
CA GLN A 100 -16.03 8.59 8.01
C GLN A 100 -16.72 7.34 7.47
N ASN A 101 -16.35 6.16 7.99
CA ASN A 101 -16.87 4.87 7.55
C ASN A 101 -18.17 4.45 8.25
N ALA A 102 -18.61 5.21 9.27
CA ALA A 102 -19.87 4.94 9.94
C ALA A 102 -21.05 5.15 8.96
N ALA A 103 -22.02 4.24 8.99
CA ALA A 103 -23.21 4.34 8.14
C ALA A 103 -24.08 5.54 8.56
N LYS A 104 -24.17 5.79 9.86
CA LYS A 104 -24.84 6.96 10.46
C LYS A 104 -24.11 7.44 11.70
N CYS A 105 -24.02 8.75 11.87
CA CYS A 105 -23.57 9.38 13.12
C CYS A 105 -24.76 9.99 13.86
N TYR A 106 -25.01 9.55 15.08
CA TYR A 106 -26.06 10.12 15.93
C TYR A 106 -25.44 11.09 16.93
N VAL A 107 -25.80 12.35 16.83
CA VAL A 107 -25.38 13.41 17.75
C VAL A 107 -26.44 13.61 18.81
N TYR A 108 -26.10 13.35 20.07
CA TYR A 108 -26.98 13.56 21.21
C TYR A 108 -26.61 14.84 21.97
N LEU A 109 -27.53 15.80 21.95
CA LEU A 109 -27.38 17.12 22.57
C LEU A 109 -28.12 17.15 23.91
N SER A 110 -27.41 16.84 25.00
CA SER A 110 -27.98 16.81 26.35
C SER A 110 -28.45 18.18 26.87
N ASP A 111 -28.01 19.27 26.24
CA ASP A 111 -28.31 20.66 26.61
C ASP A 111 -29.35 21.33 25.69
N VAL A 112 -29.98 20.56 24.80
CA VAL A 112 -31.06 21.05 23.93
C VAL A 112 -32.32 20.25 24.24
N SER A 113 -33.35 20.92 24.76
CA SER A 113 -34.67 20.32 24.99
C SER A 113 -35.69 20.88 24.01
N THR A 114 -36.64 20.05 23.62
CA THR A 114 -37.76 20.46 22.76
C THR A 114 -39.01 20.87 23.54
N GLY A 115 -39.00 20.74 24.88
CA GLY A 115 -40.08 21.16 25.74
C GLY A 115 -41.41 20.48 25.38
N ALA A 116 -41.56 19.18 25.67
CA ALA A 116 -42.80 18.46 25.44
C ALA A 116 -43.86 18.78 26.51
N CYS A 117 -44.31 20.04 26.59
CA CYS A 117 -45.58 20.46 27.22
C CYS A 117 -45.75 21.99 27.11
N ASP A 118 -46.48 22.45 26.09
CA ASP A 118 -47.48 23.53 26.20
C ASP A 118 -48.20 23.69 24.86
N GLU A 119 -49.54 23.58 24.86
CA GLU A 119 -50.44 23.61 23.70
C GLU A 119 -50.56 25.01 23.03
N ASN A 120 -49.52 25.85 23.08
CA ASN A 120 -49.50 27.16 22.40
C ASN A 120 -48.49 27.18 21.25
N HIS A 121 -49.05 27.11 20.05
CA HIS A 121 -48.48 26.49 18.86
C HIS A 121 -47.53 27.38 18.01
N ASP A 122 -46.86 28.40 18.57
CA ASP A 122 -46.01 29.30 17.73
C ASP A 122 -44.67 29.76 18.35
N ILE A 123 -44.40 29.50 19.63
CA ILE A 123 -43.14 29.94 20.29
C ILE A 123 -42.10 28.80 20.40
N SER A 124 -42.52 27.53 20.43
CA SER A 124 -41.64 26.38 20.75
C SER A 124 -40.59 26.06 19.67
N GLN A 125 -40.85 26.35 18.39
CA GLN A 125 -39.84 26.17 17.33
C GLN A 125 -38.68 27.18 17.42
N SER A 126 -38.85 28.29 18.13
CA SER A 126 -37.81 29.31 18.29
C SER A 126 -36.81 28.99 19.41
N THR A 127 -37.27 28.31 20.47
CA THR A 127 -36.48 28.08 21.68
C THR A 127 -35.38 27.04 21.49
N TRP A 128 -35.70 25.84 20.99
CA TRP A 128 -34.69 24.79 20.81
C TRP A 128 -33.63 25.16 19.76
N LYS A 129 -33.96 26.02 18.78
CA LYS A 129 -33.00 26.54 17.80
C LYS A 129 -31.96 27.46 18.43
N LEU A 130 -32.36 28.22 19.45
CA LEU A 130 -31.42 29.02 20.24
C LEU A 130 -30.52 28.12 21.09
N ASP A 131 -31.11 27.13 21.76
CA ASP A 131 -30.36 26.15 22.56
C ASP A 131 -29.38 25.35 21.69
N PHE A 132 -29.80 24.96 20.48
CA PHE A 132 -28.94 24.32 19.49
C PHE A 132 -27.74 25.18 19.13
N ARG A 133 -27.94 26.48 18.86
CA ARG A 133 -26.85 27.43 18.56
C ARG A 133 -25.90 27.62 19.73
N GLN A 134 -26.38 27.47 20.95
CA GLN A 134 -25.60 27.62 22.17
C GLN A 134 -25.07 26.29 22.72
N SER A 135 -25.35 25.17 22.06
CA SER A 135 -24.98 23.85 22.57
C SER A 135 -23.47 23.73 22.74
N ARG A 136 -23.07 23.20 23.90
CA ARG A 136 -21.68 22.90 24.24
C ARG A 136 -21.03 21.96 23.22
N TRP A 137 -21.81 21.17 22.51
CA TRP A 137 -21.31 20.27 21.46
C TRP A 137 -20.50 21.03 20.39
N PHE A 138 -20.93 22.22 19.98
CA PHE A 138 -20.21 23.04 19.00
C PHE A 138 -18.90 23.63 19.54
N THR A 139 -18.78 23.75 20.85
CA THR A 139 -17.60 24.30 21.52
C THR A 139 -16.51 23.26 21.78
N ARG A 140 -16.74 21.97 21.55
CA ARG A 140 -15.76 20.91 21.85
C ARG A 140 -14.81 20.64 20.68
N GLY A 141 -13.54 20.36 20.98
CA GLY A 141 -12.51 20.07 19.96
C GLY A 141 -12.83 18.83 19.12
N TRP A 142 -13.07 17.69 19.78
CA TRP A 142 -13.30 16.39 19.11
C TRP A 142 -14.53 16.36 18.21
N THR A 143 -15.60 17.07 18.56
CA THR A 143 -16.85 17.12 17.78
C THR A 143 -16.68 17.71 16.38
N LEU A 144 -15.54 18.37 16.11
CA LEU A 144 -15.19 18.82 14.77
C LEU A 144 -15.03 17.65 13.79
N GLN A 145 -14.29 16.62 14.20
CA GLN A 145 -14.11 15.41 13.38
C GLN A 145 -15.41 14.62 13.28
N GLU A 146 -16.18 14.61 14.36
CA GLU A 146 -17.49 13.93 14.45
C GLU A 146 -18.54 14.58 13.52
N LEU A 147 -18.40 15.87 13.22
CA LEU A 147 -19.25 16.61 12.27
C LEU A 147 -18.81 16.42 10.81
N ILE A 148 -17.51 16.57 10.56
CA ILE A 148 -16.96 16.67 9.21
C ILE A 148 -16.81 15.29 8.58
N ALA A 149 -16.28 14.30 9.33
CA ALA A 149 -15.90 13.02 8.76
C ALA A 149 -17.08 12.17 8.27
N PRO A 150 -18.19 11.99 9.01
CA PRO A 150 -19.28 11.13 8.58
C PRO A 150 -20.04 11.71 7.39
N THR A 151 -20.48 10.85 6.48
CA THR A 151 -21.36 11.27 5.37
C THR A 151 -22.75 11.66 5.86
N SER A 152 -23.26 10.98 6.91
CA SER A 152 -24.58 11.21 7.50
C SER A 152 -24.46 11.53 8.99
N VAL A 153 -24.99 12.67 9.43
CA VAL A 153 -25.05 13.09 10.84
C VAL A 153 -26.48 13.53 11.15
N GLU A 154 -27.07 12.96 12.19
CA GLU A 154 -28.43 13.27 12.67
C GLU A 154 -28.38 13.79 14.11
N PHE A 155 -29.06 14.91 14.37
CA PHE A 155 -29.06 15.59 15.66
C PHE A 155 -30.32 15.24 16.46
N PHE A 156 -30.12 14.92 17.74
CA PHE A 156 -31.17 14.57 18.69
C PHE A 156 -31.06 15.42 19.95
N SER A 157 -32.22 15.83 20.49
CA SER A 157 -32.35 16.54 21.76
C SER A 157 -32.16 15.61 22.96
N SER A 158 -32.10 16.20 24.17
CA SER A 158 -32.11 15.49 25.45
C SER A 158 -33.33 14.56 25.58
N ASP A 159 -34.45 14.95 24.96
CA ASP A 159 -35.73 14.24 24.98
C ASP A 159 -35.80 13.10 23.94
N CYS A 160 -34.67 12.76 23.31
CA CYS A 160 -34.56 11.76 22.25
C CYS A 160 -35.39 12.08 20.99
N VAL A 161 -35.73 13.37 20.77
CA VAL A 161 -36.45 13.86 19.58
C VAL A 161 -35.45 14.30 18.52
N ARG A 162 -35.65 13.85 17.28
CA ARG A 162 -34.83 14.22 16.12
C ARG A 162 -35.07 15.69 15.75
N LEU A 163 -34.00 16.48 15.76
CA LEU A 163 -34.01 17.91 15.43
C LEU A 163 -33.80 18.16 13.93
N GLY A 164 -32.96 17.35 13.28
CA GLY A 164 -32.57 17.51 11.89
C GLY A 164 -31.33 16.70 11.54
N ASP A 165 -30.79 16.92 10.34
CA ASP A 165 -29.53 16.31 9.89
C ASP A 165 -28.55 17.37 9.37
N LYS A 166 -27.31 16.95 9.14
CA LYS A 166 -26.24 17.84 8.65
C LYS A 166 -26.63 18.63 7.40
N ARG A 167 -27.45 18.07 6.52
CA ARG A 167 -27.83 18.70 5.26
C ARG A 167 -28.99 19.67 5.46
N SER A 168 -29.99 19.32 6.25
CA SER A 168 -31.11 20.22 6.56
C SER A 168 -30.69 21.42 7.41
N MET A 169 -29.62 21.27 8.20
CA MET A 169 -29.11 22.30 9.13
C MET A 169 -27.79 22.93 8.68
N GLU A 170 -27.33 22.69 7.46
CA GLU A 170 -25.99 23.11 6.98
C GLU A 170 -25.73 24.62 7.12
N GLN A 171 -26.75 25.46 6.90
CA GLN A 171 -26.65 26.91 7.04
C GLN A 171 -26.43 27.33 8.50
N GLN A 172 -27.17 26.74 9.43
CA GLN A 172 -27.04 27.01 10.86
C GLN A 172 -25.70 26.53 11.39
N ILE A 173 -25.26 25.33 10.96
CA ILE A 173 -23.97 24.77 11.34
C ILE A 173 -22.82 25.64 10.80
N HIS A 174 -22.92 26.12 9.56
CA HIS A 174 -21.95 27.05 8.98
C HIS A 174 -21.85 28.35 9.80
N GLU A 175 -22.99 28.96 10.15
CA GLU A 175 -23.05 30.17 10.96
C GLU A 175 -22.41 29.99 12.35
N ILE A 176 -22.61 28.84 12.99
CA ILE A 176 -22.07 28.55 14.33
C ILE A 176 -20.56 28.25 14.28
N THR A 177 -20.13 27.45 13.30
CA THR A 177 -18.79 26.84 13.30
C THR A 177 -17.78 27.55 12.40
N GLY A 178 -18.23 28.38 11.46
CA GLY A 178 -17.41 28.94 10.39
C GLY A 178 -16.96 27.93 9.33
N ILE A 179 -17.37 26.66 9.43
CA ILE A 179 -17.00 25.61 8.45
C ILE A 179 -17.77 25.86 7.16
N PRO A 180 -17.13 25.98 5.99
CA PRO A 180 -17.82 26.21 4.73
C PRO A 180 -18.82 25.09 4.41
N ILE A 181 -19.98 25.44 3.84
CA ILE A 181 -21.03 24.48 3.45
C ILE A 181 -20.47 23.38 2.53
N ARG A 182 -19.52 23.70 1.65
CA ARG A 182 -18.82 22.71 0.82
C ARG A 182 -18.14 21.61 1.65
N ALA A 183 -17.50 21.95 2.78
CA ALA A 183 -16.89 20.95 3.67
C ALA A 183 -17.95 20.10 4.36
N LEU A 184 -19.06 20.70 4.82
CA LEU A 184 -20.18 19.97 5.44
C LEU A 184 -20.83 18.96 4.48
N ARG A 185 -20.82 19.26 3.17
CA ARG A 185 -21.31 18.38 2.10
C ARG A 185 -20.31 17.29 1.68
N GLY A 186 -19.14 17.21 2.32
CA GLY A 186 -18.15 16.16 2.07
C GLY A 186 -17.19 16.41 0.92
N TYR A 187 -16.97 17.68 0.51
CA TYR A 187 -15.91 18.00 -0.45
C TYR A 187 -14.53 17.60 0.12
N PRO A 188 -13.58 17.18 -0.73
CA PRO A 188 -12.24 16.80 -0.29
C PRO A 188 -11.58 17.89 0.57
N LEU A 189 -11.11 17.54 1.77
CA LEU A 189 -10.48 18.49 2.69
C LEU A 189 -9.20 19.14 2.13
N SER A 190 -8.60 18.55 1.10
CA SER A 190 -7.45 19.10 0.37
C SER A 190 -7.77 20.38 -0.42
N GLU A 191 -9.05 20.66 -0.71
CA GLU A 191 -9.49 21.89 -1.39
C GLU A 191 -9.53 23.13 -0.47
N PHE A 192 -9.29 22.92 0.82
CA PHE A 192 -9.30 23.96 1.85
C PHE A 192 -7.88 24.22 2.31
N SER A 193 -7.52 25.50 2.43
CA SER A 193 -6.16 25.86 2.86
C SER A 193 -5.89 25.35 4.27
N VAL A 194 -4.62 25.19 4.63
CA VAL A 194 -4.23 24.79 6.00
C VAL A 194 -4.77 25.79 7.03
N ALA A 195 -4.65 27.09 6.74
CA ALA A 195 -5.16 28.16 7.61
C ALA A 195 -6.68 28.08 7.80
N GLU A 196 -7.42 27.83 6.71
CA GLU A 196 -8.89 27.67 6.75
C GLU A 196 -9.29 26.44 7.58
N ARG A 197 -8.59 25.31 7.44
CA ARG A 197 -8.87 24.12 8.25
C ARG A 197 -8.51 24.32 9.73
N LEU A 198 -7.44 25.05 10.03
CA LEU A 198 -7.06 25.39 11.40
C LEU A 198 -8.09 26.33 12.04
N SER A 199 -8.68 27.26 11.28
CA SER A 199 -9.66 28.20 11.83
C SER A 199 -10.97 27.52 12.27
N TRP A 200 -11.30 26.35 11.73
CA TRP A 200 -12.46 25.56 12.18
C TRP A 200 -12.38 25.10 13.64
N ALA A 201 -11.18 25.13 14.20
CA ALA A 201 -10.88 24.73 15.58
C ALA A 201 -10.70 25.92 16.54
N GLU A 202 -10.68 27.16 16.04
CA GLU A 202 -10.28 28.36 16.79
C GLU A 202 -11.10 28.56 18.08
N ASN A 203 -12.42 28.41 17.98
CA ASN A 203 -13.35 28.63 19.10
C ASN A 203 -13.64 27.36 19.91
N ARG A 204 -12.88 26.29 19.70
CA ARG A 204 -13.11 24.98 20.34
C ARG A 204 -12.22 24.78 21.57
N GLN A 205 -12.80 24.10 22.57
CA GLN A 205 -12.21 23.80 23.87
C GLN A 205 -12.00 22.30 24.03
N THR A 206 -10.95 21.94 24.75
CA THR A 206 -10.58 20.57 25.05
C THR A 206 -10.22 20.44 26.53
N MET A 207 -10.42 19.25 27.11
CA MET A 207 -10.12 19.01 28.52
C MET A 207 -8.61 18.96 28.77
N ARG A 208 -7.86 18.32 27.86
CA ARG A 208 -6.40 18.34 27.82
C ARG A 208 -5.91 19.33 26.78
N LEU A 209 -4.79 20.01 27.04
CA LEU A 209 -4.26 21.02 26.13
C LEU A 209 -3.80 20.39 24.81
N GLU A 210 -3.24 19.19 24.88
CA GLU A 210 -2.73 18.42 23.75
C GLU A 210 -3.83 17.97 22.79
N ASP A 211 -5.05 17.74 23.31
CA ASP A 211 -6.20 17.33 22.51
C ASP A 211 -6.59 18.40 21.49
N LYS A 212 -6.19 19.68 21.67
CA LYS A 212 -6.36 20.71 20.62
C LYS A 212 -5.63 20.33 19.34
N ALA A 213 -4.51 19.63 19.45
CA ALA A 213 -3.75 19.12 18.31
C ALA A 213 -4.31 17.77 17.85
N TYR A 214 -4.53 16.84 18.77
CA TYR A 214 -4.95 15.48 18.43
C TYR A 214 -6.34 15.43 17.80
N SER A 215 -7.24 16.36 18.15
CA SER A 215 -8.55 16.48 17.53
C SER A 215 -8.52 16.98 16.07
N LEU A 216 -7.35 17.29 15.52
CA LEU A 216 -7.18 17.77 14.15
C LEU A 216 -6.47 16.77 13.23
N LEU A 217 -5.98 15.66 13.76
CA LEU A 217 -5.17 14.69 13.02
C LEU A 217 -5.85 14.21 11.74
N GLY A 218 -7.11 13.78 11.82
CA GLY A 218 -7.86 13.31 10.67
C GLY A 218 -8.21 14.40 9.64
N ILE A 219 -8.39 15.64 10.10
CA ILE A 219 -8.70 16.79 9.22
C ILE A 219 -7.50 17.14 8.34
N PHE A 220 -6.30 16.97 8.88
CA PHE A 220 -5.04 17.15 8.16
C PHE A 220 -4.49 15.87 7.55
N ASN A 221 -5.12 14.71 7.79
CA ASN A 221 -4.63 13.39 7.41
C ASN A 221 -3.17 13.15 7.88
N VAL A 222 -2.91 13.52 9.14
CA VAL A 222 -1.60 13.44 9.80
C VAL A 222 -1.66 12.39 10.90
N TYR A 223 -0.57 11.66 11.08
CA TYR A 223 -0.39 10.69 12.16
C TYR A 223 0.75 11.16 13.07
N MET A 224 0.54 11.14 14.38
CA MET A 224 1.58 11.46 15.35
C MET A 224 1.37 10.71 16.67
N PRO A 225 2.45 10.40 17.42
CA PRO A 225 2.34 9.85 18.77
C PRO A 225 1.58 10.77 19.73
N LEU A 226 0.80 10.18 20.64
CA LEU A 226 0.14 10.91 21.73
C LEU A 226 1.07 10.97 22.94
N ILE A 227 1.43 12.18 23.36
CA ILE A 227 2.31 12.44 24.49
C ILE A 227 1.59 13.40 25.46
N TYR A 228 0.69 12.84 26.27
CA TYR A 228 0.00 13.63 27.29
C TYR A 228 0.98 14.09 28.37
N GLY A 229 0.99 15.39 28.66
CA GLY A 229 1.98 16.06 29.50
C GLY A 229 2.94 16.97 28.73
N GLU A 230 2.92 16.94 27.39
CA GLU A 230 3.72 17.85 26.55
C GLU A 230 3.10 19.26 26.40
N GLY A 231 1.85 19.47 26.80
CA GLY A 231 1.21 20.78 26.74
C GLY A 231 1.12 21.35 25.32
N SER A 232 1.52 22.61 25.14
CA SER A 232 1.41 23.30 23.85
C SER A 232 2.36 22.77 22.76
N TYR A 233 3.38 21.97 23.14
CA TYR A 233 4.29 21.35 22.18
C TYR A 233 3.58 20.35 21.25
N ALA A 234 2.44 19.79 21.66
CA ALA A 234 1.60 18.95 20.81
C ALA A 234 1.14 19.69 19.54
N LEU A 235 0.78 20.97 19.67
CA LEU A 235 0.34 21.80 18.55
C LEU A 235 1.50 22.13 17.61
N GLN A 236 2.69 22.37 18.16
CA GLN A 236 3.90 22.57 17.36
C GLN A 236 4.22 21.32 16.54
N ARG A 237 4.17 20.12 17.15
CA ARG A 237 4.36 18.85 16.44
C ARG A 237 3.30 18.63 15.36
N LEU A 238 2.04 18.99 15.61
CA LEU A 238 1.00 18.94 14.59
C LEU A 238 1.34 19.89 13.44
N GLN A 239 1.71 21.15 13.72
CA GLN A 239 2.09 22.12 12.69
C GLN A 239 3.30 21.62 11.89
N GLU A 240 4.32 21.09 12.56
CA GLU A 240 5.46 20.46 11.91
C GLU A 240 5.04 19.27 11.05
N ALA A 241 4.12 18.43 11.51
CA ALA A 241 3.65 17.28 10.76
C ALA A 241 2.78 17.68 9.56
N ILE A 242 1.97 18.75 9.69
CA ILE A 242 1.24 19.37 8.57
C ILE A 242 2.22 19.94 7.55
N LEU A 243 3.24 20.68 8.00
CA LEU A 243 4.29 21.22 7.15
C LEU A 243 5.10 20.10 6.50
N LYS A 244 5.42 19.02 7.23
CA LYS A 244 6.09 17.80 6.73
C LYS A 244 5.26 17.04 5.71
N SER A 245 3.93 17.07 5.84
CA SER A 245 2.99 16.50 4.87
C SER A 245 2.84 17.36 3.59
N GLY A 246 3.33 18.61 3.59
CA GLY A 246 3.43 19.50 2.42
C GLY A 246 4.87 19.79 1.93
N LEU A 247 5.89 19.50 2.74
CA LEU A 247 7.32 19.67 2.49
C LEU A 247 8.07 18.76 3.48
N VAL A 248 8.56 17.62 3.03
CA VAL A 248 9.36 16.69 3.84
C VAL A 248 10.54 17.43 4.51
N SER A 249 10.68 17.34 5.85
CA SER A 249 11.93 16.93 6.57
C SER A 249 11.97 17.33 8.07
N SER A 250 12.62 16.45 8.85
CA SER A 250 13.19 16.62 10.20
C SER A 250 12.27 16.59 11.44
N VAL A 251 11.92 15.39 11.93
CA VAL A 251 11.62 15.20 13.36
C VAL A 251 12.93 14.86 14.07
N SER A 252 13.45 15.80 14.85
CA SER A 252 14.38 15.49 15.94
C SER A 252 13.58 15.68 17.23
N SER A 253 13.21 14.57 17.88
CA SER A 253 12.72 14.58 19.25
C SER A 253 13.68 13.75 20.07
N ARG A 254 14.09 14.27 21.22
CA ARG A 254 15.01 13.61 22.16
C ARG A 254 14.32 12.38 22.79
N SER A 255 14.41 11.22 22.15
CA SER A 255 14.15 9.93 22.79
C SER A 255 15.46 9.36 23.33
N GLY A 256 15.40 8.71 24.49
CA GLY A 256 16.52 7.92 24.99
C GLY A 256 16.59 6.59 24.24
N MET A 257 17.81 6.13 23.93
CA MET A 257 18.08 4.83 23.33
C MET A 257 18.14 3.77 24.43
N ARG A 258 17.47 2.63 24.22
CA ARG A 258 17.56 1.49 25.14
C ARG A 258 18.81 0.68 24.86
N LEU A 259 19.59 0.40 25.90
CA LEU A 259 20.85 -0.32 25.82
C LEU A 259 20.92 -1.37 26.93
N LEU A 260 21.54 -2.52 26.64
CA LEU A 260 21.91 -3.49 27.66
C LEU A 260 23.12 -2.98 28.44
N VAL A 261 23.09 -3.15 29.76
CA VAL A 261 24.26 -2.93 30.61
C VAL A 261 25.17 -4.15 30.50
N ALA A 262 26.34 -3.99 29.89
CA ALA A 262 27.21 -5.09 29.51
C ALA A 262 27.72 -5.90 30.73
N GLY A 263 27.95 -5.24 31.86
CA GLY A 263 28.44 -5.86 33.08
C GLY A 263 27.37 -6.40 34.04
N SER A 264 26.08 -6.31 33.71
CA SER A 264 25.02 -6.70 34.65
C SER A 264 24.74 -8.21 34.64
N ASP A 265 24.50 -8.78 35.82
CA ASP A 265 24.05 -10.16 35.98
C ASP A 265 22.89 -10.21 37.00
N PRO A 266 21.65 -10.51 36.57
CA PRO A 266 21.20 -10.82 35.20
C PRO A 266 21.26 -9.60 34.25
N LEU A 267 21.13 -9.85 32.94
CA LEU A 267 21.10 -8.79 31.91
C LEU A 267 19.98 -7.77 32.19
N ARG A 268 20.29 -6.47 32.17
CA ARG A 268 19.33 -5.37 32.33
C ARG A 268 19.39 -4.38 31.17
N ILE A 269 18.25 -3.77 30.85
CA ILE A 269 18.13 -2.70 29.87
C ILE A 269 17.96 -1.35 30.58
N GLU A 270 18.64 -0.33 30.10
CA GLU A 270 18.50 1.06 30.51
C GLU A 270 18.14 1.95 29.34
N THR A 271 17.30 2.95 29.59
CA THR A 271 17.06 4.03 28.62
C THR A 271 18.08 5.14 28.85
N VAL A 272 19.02 5.29 27.92
CA VAL A 272 20.11 6.27 27.98
C VAL A 272 19.82 7.42 27.02
N PRO A 273 19.89 8.69 27.46
CA PRO A 273 19.72 9.82 26.56
C PRO A 273 20.81 9.80 25.46
N VAL A 274 20.38 9.88 24.20
CA VAL A 274 21.30 9.91 23.06
C VAL A 274 22.10 11.22 23.12
N SER A 275 23.40 11.12 23.40
CA SER A 275 24.35 12.23 23.42
C SER A 275 25.56 11.90 22.54
N ASP A 276 26.27 12.92 22.07
CA ASP A 276 27.41 12.75 21.16
C ASP A 276 28.59 11.98 21.80
N ASN A 277 28.60 11.83 23.13
CA ASN A 277 29.63 11.12 23.89
C ASN A 277 29.23 9.70 24.32
N LEU A 278 28.06 9.21 23.90
CA LEU A 278 27.59 7.88 24.28
C LEU A 278 28.43 6.80 23.60
N GLN A 279 29.16 6.02 24.39
CA GLN A 279 29.97 4.90 23.90
C GLN A 279 29.26 3.57 24.13
N TYR A 280 29.11 2.78 23.07
CA TYR A 280 28.46 1.47 23.13
C TYR A 280 28.94 0.57 21.99
N ALA A 281 28.85 -0.73 22.24
CA ALA A 281 29.01 -1.75 21.21
C ALA A 281 27.65 -2.14 20.62
N ILE A 282 27.64 -2.65 19.40
CA ILE A 282 26.42 -3.13 18.74
C ILE A 282 26.62 -4.58 18.27
N LEU A 283 25.58 -5.40 18.39
CA LEU A 283 25.58 -6.78 17.90
C LEU A 283 24.75 -6.88 16.62
N SER A 284 25.39 -7.29 15.52
CA SER A 284 24.73 -7.75 14.30
C SER A 284 24.72 -9.28 14.29
N HIS A 285 23.55 -9.89 14.07
CA HIS A 285 23.40 -11.34 14.02
C HIS A 285 22.22 -11.76 13.15
N THR A 286 22.22 -13.02 12.72
CA THR A 286 21.02 -13.65 12.14
C THR A 286 20.10 -14.16 13.25
N TRP A 287 18.79 -14.02 13.04
CA TRP A 287 17.81 -14.45 14.03
C TRP A 287 17.63 -15.96 13.98
N GLY A 288 17.89 -16.63 15.09
CA GLY A 288 17.74 -18.07 15.24
C GLY A 288 16.47 -18.48 16.01
N VAL A 289 16.37 -19.77 16.30
CA VAL A 289 15.28 -20.30 17.15
C VAL A 289 15.57 -19.98 18.61
N GLY A 290 14.63 -19.29 19.27
CA GLY A 290 14.75 -18.97 20.70
C GLY A 290 15.62 -17.74 20.99
N GLU A 291 15.54 -16.72 20.14
CA GLU A 291 16.08 -15.38 20.44
C GLU A 291 15.47 -14.80 21.72
N VAL A 292 16.25 -13.94 22.38
CA VAL A 292 15.80 -13.19 23.56
C VAL A 292 15.10 -11.92 23.08
N LEU A 293 13.85 -11.74 23.49
CA LEU A 293 13.07 -10.55 23.17
C LEU A 293 13.13 -9.52 24.31
N PHE A 294 12.65 -8.30 24.03
CA PHE A 294 12.57 -7.23 25.04
C PHE A 294 11.78 -7.67 26.29
N ASP A 295 10.64 -8.33 26.10
CA ASP A 295 9.81 -8.85 27.19
C ASP A 295 10.52 -9.93 28.02
N ASP A 296 11.40 -10.72 27.39
CA ASP A 296 12.14 -11.77 28.10
C ASP A 296 13.14 -11.18 29.10
N ILE A 297 13.78 -10.06 28.76
CA ILE A 297 14.66 -9.32 29.68
C ILE A 297 13.83 -8.65 30.78
N ARG A 298 12.72 -7.99 30.41
CA ARG A 298 11.84 -7.30 31.37
C ARG A 298 11.25 -8.25 32.41
N ASN A 299 10.85 -9.45 31.99
CA ASN A 299 10.23 -10.47 32.86
C ASN A 299 11.26 -11.40 33.51
N ALA A 300 12.56 -11.17 33.32
CA ALA A 300 13.65 -12.02 33.81
C ALA A 300 13.54 -13.50 33.37
N THR A 301 13.00 -13.76 32.18
CA THR A 301 12.88 -15.11 31.58
C THR A 301 13.93 -15.38 30.50
N ALA A 302 14.77 -14.39 30.19
CA ALA A 302 15.78 -14.48 29.13
C ALA A 302 16.72 -15.69 29.28
N GLU A 303 17.11 -16.08 30.49
CA GLU A 303 18.06 -17.17 30.75
C GLU A 303 17.59 -18.54 30.23
N GLN A 304 16.28 -18.71 30.04
CA GLN A 304 15.67 -19.94 29.54
C GLN A 304 15.76 -20.06 28.01
N LYS A 305 16.16 -18.98 27.33
CA LYS A 305 16.22 -18.89 25.87
C LYS A 305 17.60 -19.27 25.36
N ARG A 306 17.65 -19.97 24.22
CA ARG A 306 18.91 -20.37 23.57
C ARG A 306 19.77 -19.16 23.19
N GLY A 307 19.14 -18.06 22.76
CA GLY A 307 19.82 -16.81 22.39
C GLY A 307 20.50 -16.08 23.55
N TYR A 308 20.23 -16.43 24.82
CA TYR A 308 20.81 -15.75 25.98
C TYR A 308 22.34 -15.88 26.04
N SER A 309 22.86 -17.08 25.75
CA SER A 309 24.31 -17.33 25.73
C SER A 309 25.03 -16.44 24.71
N LYS A 310 24.41 -16.22 23.54
CA LYS A 310 24.92 -15.36 22.47
C LYS A 310 25.04 -13.91 22.96
N ILE A 311 23.96 -13.35 23.51
CA ILE A 311 23.96 -11.97 24.01
C ILE A 311 24.94 -11.81 25.18
N ARG A 312 25.00 -12.78 26.09
CA ARG A 312 25.89 -12.71 27.24
C ARG A 312 27.37 -12.76 26.85
N LYS A 313 27.74 -13.57 25.85
CA LYS A 313 29.11 -13.56 25.29
C LYS A 313 29.44 -12.22 24.62
N CYS A 314 28.48 -11.63 23.89
CA CYS A 314 28.63 -10.29 23.34
C CYS A 314 28.88 -9.24 24.43
N CYS A 315 28.09 -9.25 25.51
CA CYS A 315 28.28 -8.36 26.66
C CYS A 315 29.65 -8.54 27.32
N ASN A 316 30.10 -9.78 27.53
CA ASN A 316 31.44 -10.06 28.08
C ASN A 316 32.56 -9.50 27.18
N LEU A 317 32.41 -9.63 25.86
CA LEU A 317 33.35 -9.08 24.89
C LEU A 317 33.36 -7.54 24.92
N ALA A 318 32.19 -6.93 24.99
CA ALA A 318 32.04 -5.48 25.11
C ALA A 318 32.73 -4.95 26.39
N VAL A 319 32.53 -5.59 27.54
CA VAL A 319 33.21 -5.26 28.80
C VAL A 319 34.73 -5.39 28.66
N LYS A 320 35.21 -6.46 28.01
CA LYS A 320 36.65 -6.65 27.75
C LYS A 320 37.23 -5.53 26.88
N HIS A 321 36.44 -5.00 25.94
CA HIS A 321 36.84 -3.88 25.08
C HIS A 321 36.58 -2.50 25.73
N GLY A 322 36.06 -2.47 26.96
CA GLY A 322 35.87 -1.26 27.75
C GLY A 322 34.53 -0.54 27.53
N PHE A 323 33.52 -1.22 27.00
CA PHE A 323 32.18 -0.66 26.78
C PHE A 323 31.22 -1.07 27.89
N ASP A 324 30.53 -0.07 28.46
CA ASP A 324 29.51 -0.28 29.50
C ASP A 324 28.16 -0.73 28.92
N TYR A 325 27.91 -0.43 27.65
CA TYR A 325 26.62 -0.62 27.00
C TYR A 325 26.72 -1.41 25.70
N VAL A 326 25.73 -2.26 25.45
CA VAL A 326 25.55 -3.00 24.20
C VAL A 326 24.14 -2.78 23.65
N TRP A 327 24.03 -2.49 22.36
CA TRP A 327 22.75 -2.52 21.65
C TRP A 327 22.58 -3.83 20.90
N VAL A 328 21.38 -4.41 21.02
CA VAL A 328 20.97 -5.63 20.31
C VAL A 328 19.53 -5.45 19.86
N ASP A 329 19.28 -5.53 18.55
CA ASP A 329 17.97 -5.30 17.94
C ASP A 329 16.87 -6.20 18.53
N THR A 330 17.17 -7.46 18.86
CA THR A 330 16.20 -8.46 19.36
C THR A 330 15.58 -8.06 20.70
N CYS A 331 16.37 -7.50 21.61
CA CYS A 331 15.95 -7.21 22.98
C CYS A 331 16.02 -5.74 23.40
N CYS A 332 16.70 -4.86 22.67
CA CYS A 332 16.71 -3.42 22.96
C CYS A 332 15.53 -2.67 22.32
N ILE A 333 14.82 -3.31 21.38
CA ILE A 333 13.62 -2.76 20.73
C ILE A 333 12.38 -3.51 21.23
N ASP A 334 11.40 -2.78 21.73
CA ASP A 334 10.06 -3.32 21.95
C ASP A 334 9.30 -3.47 20.62
N LYS A 335 9.31 -4.68 20.06
CA LYS A 335 8.64 -5.00 18.81
C LYS A 335 7.11 -5.12 18.95
N SER A 336 6.58 -5.13 20.17
CA SER A 336 5.14 -5.05 20.40
C SER A 336 4.60 -3.62 20.19
N SER A 337 5.48 -2.62 20.30
CA SER A 337 5.20 -1.21 20.05
C SER A 337 5.51 -0.87 18.58
N SER A 338 4.49 -0.69 17.76
CA SER A 338 4.66 -0.32 16.35
C SER A 338 5.36 1.04 16.17
N SER A 339 5.13 1.98 17.08
CA SER A 339 5.81 3.28 17.08
C SER A 339 7.28 3.16 17.41
N GLU A 340 7.64 2.33 18.40
CA GLU A 340 9.04 2.12 18.76
C GLU A 340 9.77 1.32 17.68
N LEU A 341 9.13 0.29 17.12
CA LEU A 341 9.65 -0.45 15.99
C LEU A 341 9.92 0.47 14.79
N GLN A 342 9.01 1.39 14.48
CA GLN A 342 9.19 2.36 13.42
C GLN A 342 10.31 3.35 13.70
N GLU A 343 10.36 3.90 14.92
CA GLU A 343 11.43 4.80 15.34
C GLU A 343 12.80 4.10 15.29
N ALA A 344 12.87 2.86 15.77
CA ALA A 344 14.07 2.05 15.79
C ALA A 344 14.56 1.74 14.37
N ILE A 345 13.69 1.30 13.46
CA ILE A 345 14.07 1.03 12.07
C ILE A 345 14.56 2.31 11.37
N CYS A 346 13.87 3.44 11.58
CA CYS A 346 14.29 4.72 11.00
C CYS A 346 15.60 5.26 11.61
N SER A 347 15.94 4.84 12.83
CA SER A 347 17.16 5.26 13.54
C SER A 347 18.30 4.25 13.43
N MET A 348 18.04 3.04 12.91
CA MET A 348 18.94 1.90 12.94
C MET A 348 20.28 2.21 12.28
N TYR A 349 20.26 2.77 11.07
CA TYR A 349 21.49 3.19 10.39
C TYR A 349 22.31 4.17 11.22
N LYS A 350 21.67 5.12 11.89
CA LYS A 350 22.34 6.09 12.78
C LYS A 350 22.92 5.38 14.01
N TRP A 351 22.22 4.42 14.59
CA TRP A 351 22.70 3.64 15.73
C TRP A 351 23.89 2.75 15.36
N TYR A 352 23.88 2.12 14.19
CA TYR A 352 25.06 1.40 13.69
C TYR A 352 26.23 2.34 13.39
N LYS A 353 25.96 3.50 12.77
CA LYS A 353 26.99 4.49 12.45
C LYS A 353 27.68 5.08 13.69
N ASN A 354 26.92 5.31 14.75
CA ASN A 354 27.42 5.91 15.99
C ASN A 354 28.01 4.89 16.97
N ALA A 355 27.77 3.58 16.77
CA ALA A 355 28.40 2.56 17.59
C ALA A 355 29.92 2.59 17.43
N ASN A 356 30.64 2.40 18.53
CA ASN A 356 32.10 2.38 18.51
C ASN A 356 32.63 1.13 17.81
N ILE A 357 31.92 0.01 17.97
CA ILE A 357 32.27 -1.27 17.39
C ILE A 357 31.01 -2.08 17.11
N CYS A 358 30.98 -2.75 15.95
CA CYS A 358 29.96 -3.72 15.59
C CYS A 358 30.55 -5.13 15.63
N TYR A 359 29.99 -5.98 16.49
CA TYR A 359 30.30 -7.40 16.52
C TYR A 359 29.32 -8.13 15.62
N VAL A 360 29.82 -8.82 14.59
CA VAL A 360 29.02 -9.63 13.67
C VAL A 360 29.16 -11.09 14.08
N TYR A 361 28.07 -11.69 14.54
CA TYR A 361 28.02 -13.10 14.92
C TYR A 361 27.43 -13.95 13.78
N LEU A 362 28.23 -14.84 13.22
CA LEU A 362 27.85 -15.71 12.11
C LEU A 362 27.54 -17.13 12.62
N GLU A 363 26.25 -17.40 12.85
CA GLU A 363 25.79 -18.70 13.37
C GLU A 363 26.06 -19.85 12.37
N ASP A 364 25.99 -19.57 11.07
CA ASP A 364 26.13 -20.55 9.98
C ASP A 364 27.57 -20.65 9.41
N SER A 365 28.58 -20.06 10.06
CA SER A 365 29.97 -20.13 9.58
C SER A 365 30.62 -21.46 10.00
N GLU A 366 30.79 -22.38 9.05
CA GLU A 366 31.66 -23.53 9.19
C GLU A 366 33.10 -23.13 8.80
N ASN A 367 34.07 -23.37 9.70
CA ASN A 367 35.51 -23.19 9.49
C ASN A 367 36.03 -21.75 9.28
N GLY A 368 35.34 -20.72 9.81
CA GLY A 368 35.86 -19.35 9.82
C GLY A 368 35.85 -18.65 8.46
N ASN A 369 34.95 -19.06 7.57
CA ASN A 369 34.73 -18.37 6.29
C ASN A 369 33.53 -17.39 6.40
N VAL A 370 33.59 -16.29 5.66
CA VAL A 370 32.56 -15.24 5.59
C VAL A 370 31.49 -15.50 4.51
N ASP A 371 31.50 -16.65 3.85
CA ASP A 371 30.50 -17.01 2.84
C ASP A 371 29.04 -16.96 3.36
N SER A 372 28.84 -17.17 4.68
CA SER A 372 27.53 -17.04 5.33
C SER A 372 26.95 -15.62 5.26
N LEU A 373 27.75 -14.59 4.94
CA LEU A 373 27.28 -13.22 4.70
C LEU A 373 26.28 -13.13 3.52
N ILE A 374 26.27 -14.11 2.59
CA ILE A 374 25.33 -14.15 1.46
C ILE A 374 23.87 -14.24 1.95
N ASN A 375 23.62 -14.98 3.04
CA ASN A 375 22.27 -15.24 3.54
C ASN A 375 21.76 -14.18 4.53
N CYS A 376 22.59 -13.18 4.88
CA CYS A 376 22.26 -12.18 5.88
C CYS A 376 21.51 -10.99 5.24
N SER A 377 20.18 -11.04 5.28
CA SER A 377 19.26 -10.08 4.66
C SER A 377 19.49 -8.62 5.04
N PHE A 378 19.86 -8.35 6.30
CA PHE A 378 19.89 -7.01 6.90
C PHE A 378 21.28 -6.34 6.87
N LEU A 379 22.30 -7.01 6.33
CA LEU A 379 23.70 -6.65 6.57
C LEU A 379 24.26 -5.49 5.72
N VAL A 380 23.48 -4.87 4.82
CA VAL A 380 24.03 -3.72 4.03
C VAL A 380 24.30 -2.54 4.95
N GLU A 381 23.29 -2.14 5.72
CA GLU A 381 23.41 -1.03 6.64
C GLU A 381 24.33 -1.37 7.82
N GLU A 382 24.23 -2.59 8.35
CA GLU A 382 25.02 -3.07 9.51
C GLU A 382 26.52 -3.21 9.20
N LEU A 383 26.88 -3.40 7.93
CA LEU A 383 28.27 -3.48 7.48
C LEU A 383 28.84 -2.12 7.05
N ILE A 384 28.03 -1.31 6.37
CA ILE A 384 28.45 -0.02 5.81
C ILE A 384 28.46 1.08 6.89
N ALA A 385 27.44 1.11 7.76
CA ALA A 385 27.27 2.22 8.69
C ALA A 385 28.35 2.27 9.78
N PRO A 386 28.71 1.18 10.49
CA PRO A 386 29.72 1.23 11.54
C PRO A 386 31.11 1.46 10.98
N THR A 387 31.93 2.22 11.70
CA THR A 387 33.33 2.44 11.30
C THR A 387 34.16 1.17 11.51
N PHE A 388 33.99 0.49 12.65
CA PHE A 388 34.72 -0.72 13.02
C PHE A 388 33.77 -1.91 13.13
N VAL A 389 34.14 -3.02 12.47
CA VAL A 389 33.35 -4.26 12.44
C VAL A 389 34.29 -5.45 12.62
N GLU A 390 33.97 -6.33 13.56
CA GLU A 390 34.67 -7.59 13.86
C GLU A 390 33.73 -8.78 13.64
N PHE A 391 34.22 -9.81 12.96
CA PHE A 391 33.45 -11.00 12.62
C PHE A 391 33.83 -12.16 13.53
N TYR A 392 32.82 -12.87 14.03
CA TYR A 392 32.96 -13.99 14.94
C TYR A 392 32.20 -15.22 14.43
N ASP A 393 32.78 -16.40 14.64
CA ASP A 393 32.13 -17.69 14.38
C ASP A 393 31.11 -18.05 15.48
N GLN A 394 30.37 -19.15 15.29
CA GLN A 394 29.40 -19.67 16.26
C GLN A 394 29.96 -19.98 17.66
N THR A 395 31.29 -20.13 17.79
CA THR A 395 31.96 -20.35 19.06
C THR A 395 32.54 -19.07 19.69
N TRP A 396 32.40 -17.93 19.02
CA TRP A 396 32.99 -16.62 19.35
C TRP A 396 34.51 -16.54 19.15
N ASN A 397 35.07 -17.29 18.19
CA ASN A 397 36.43 -17.03 17.71
C ASN A 397 36.41 -15.90 16.67
N GLU A 398 37.38 -15.02 16.73
CA GLU A 398 37.55 -13.94 15.76
C GLU A 398 37.96 -14.51 14.40
N ILE A 399 37.19 -14.19 13.37
CA ILE A 399 37.48 -14.51 11.96
C ILE A 399 38.36 -13.40 11.36
N GLY A 400 38.06 -12.15 11.68
CA GLY A 400 38.80 -10.98 11.23
C GLY A 400 37.96 -9.70 11.29
N THR A 401 38.47 -8.63 10.71
CA THR A 401 37.83 -7.31 10.67
C THR A 401 37.30 -6.98 9.27
N LYS A 402 36.38 -6.02 9.17
CA LYS A 402 35.94 -5.47 7.86
C LYS A 402 37.11 -4.99 7.00
N GLN A 403 38.18 -4.49 7.62
CA GLN A 403 39.36 -4.03 6.91
C GLN A 403 40.22 -5.19 6.38
N SER A 404 40.43 -6.24 7.18
CA SER A 404 41.21 -7.42 6.75
C SER A 404 40.49 -8.27 5.70
N LEU A 405 39.16 -8.32 5.77
CA LEU A 405 38.30 -9.14 4.89
C LEU A 405 37.67 -8.34 3.75
N CYS A 406 38.12 -7.10 3.53
CA CYS A 406 37.50 -6.13 2.61
C CYS A 406 37.29 -6.70 1.20
N ASP A 407 38.30 -7.38 0.64
CA ASP A 407 38.23 -7.87 -0.75
C ASP A 407 37.28 -9.06 -0.88
N ASP A 408 37.20 -9.93 0.12
CA ASP A 408 36.29 -11.07 0.11
C ASP A 408 34.84 -10.63 0.35
N ILE A 409 34.64 -9.69 1.28
CA ILE A 409 33.34 -9.04 1.50
C ILE A 409 32.87 -8.32 0.24
N ALA A 410 33.75 -7.59 -0.46
CA ALA A 410 33.40 -6.90 -1.69
C ALA A 410 32.97 -7.87 -2.80
N LYS A 411 33.66 -9.01 -2.96
CA LYS A 411 33.28 -10.06 -3.93
C LYS A 411 31.90 -10.64 -3.61
N ILE A 412 31.63 -10.89 -2.34
CA ILE A 412 30.37 -11.51 -1.89
C ILE A 412 29.20 -10.52 -2.00
N THR A 413 29.39 -9.29 -1.54
CA THR A 413 28.30 -8.31 -1.36
C THR A 413 28.13 -7.34 -2.52
N SER A 414 29.09 -7.30 -3.45
CA SER A 414 29.21 -6.29 -4.51
C SER A 414 29.32 -4.84 -4.00
N ILE A 415 29.56 -4.63 -2.71
CA ILE A 415 29.81 -3.30 -2.13
C ILE A 415 31.21 -2.85 -2.55
N ASP A 416 31.33 -1.59 -2.97
CA ASP A 416 32.61 -1.04 -3.40
C ASP A 416 33.66 -1.07 -2.26
N PRO A 417 34.89 -1.58 -2.51
CA PRO A 417 35.94 -1.66 -1.50
C PRO A 417 36.27 -0.32 -0.83
N LEU A 418 36.14 0.82 -1.54
CA LEU A 418 36.35 2.14 -0.95
C LEU A 418 35.26 2.48 0.07
N VAL A 419 34.01 2.07 -0.17
CA VAL A 419 32.89 2.24 0.78
C VAL A 419 33.10 1.37 2.02
N LEU A 420 33.54 0.11 1.84
CA LEU A 420 33.89 -0.77 2.97
C LEU A 420 35.02 -0.20 3.84
N ARG A 421 35.95 0.54 3.23
CA ARG A 421 37.05 1.26 3.90
C ARG A 421 36.64 2.64 4.47
N GLY A 422 35.36 2.99 4.43
CA GLY A 422 34.82 4.20 5.06
C GLY A 422 34.55 5.37 4.13
N ALA A 423 34.64 5.21 2.80
CA ALA A 423 34.17 6.25 1.89
C ALA A 423 32.66 6.45 2.02
N ASN A 424 32.20 7.70 1.91
CA ASN A 424 30.78 8.01 2.01
C ASN A 424 29.97 7.29 0.92
N PRO A 425 28.95 6.48 1.26
CA PRO A 425 28.09 5.78 0.29
C PRO A 425 27.42 6.72 -0.72
N THR A 426 27.14 7.98 -0.36
CA THR A 426 26.52 8.96 -1.27
C THR A 426 27.43 9.38 -2.43
N SER A 427 28.71 9.01 -2.40
CA SER A 427 29.62 9.18 -3.54
C SER A 427 29.32 8.21 -4.69
N ARG A 428 28.49 7.18 -4.44
CA ARG A 428 28.02 6.20 -5.42
C ARG A 428 26.61 6.50 -5.89
N THR A 429 26.33 6.07 -7.12
CA THR A 429 25.03 6.28 -7.75
C THR A 429 23.95 5.46 -7.05
N ILE A 430 22.69 5.87 -7.19
CA ILE A 430 21.55 5.10 -6.65
C ILE A 430 21.57 3.67 -7.19
N ALA A 431 21.82 3.48 -8.49
CA ALA A 431 21.85 2.16 -9.10
C ALA A 431 22.90 1.24 -8.47
N GLU A 432 24.12 1.73 -8.25
CA GLU A 432 25.18 0.96 -7.57
C GLU A 432 24.77 0.60 -6.14
N ARG A 433 24.17 1.54 -5.42
CA ARG A 433 23.75 1.31 -4.03
C ARG A 433 22.58 0.34 -3.92
N MET A 434 21.64 0.38 -4.88
CA MET A 434 20.55 -0.59 -5.00
C MET A 434 21.10 -1.98 -5.34
N SER A 435 22.13 -2.06 -6.19
CA SER A 435 22.71 -3.35 -6.60
C SER A 435 23.40 -4.08 -5.45
N TRP A 436 23.89 -3.35 -4.44
CA TRP A 436 24.40 -3.97 -3.22
C TRP A 436 23.37 -4.90 -2.62
N ALA A 437 22.08 -4.54 -2.59
CA ALA A 437 21.00 -5.35 -2.03
C ALA A 437 20.40 -6.40 -2.99
N ALA A 438 20.87 -6.50 -4.23
CA ALA A 438 20.20 -7.26 -5.29
C ALA A 438 20.11 -8.78 -5.06
N HIS A 439 21.07 -9.35 -4.33
CA HIS A 439 21.14 -10.79 -4.08
C HIS A 439 20.62 -11.21 -2.70
N ARG A 440 19.99 -10.29 -1.95
CA ARG A 440 19.48 -10.56 -0.61
C ARG A 440 17.99 -10.88 -0.62
N SER A 441 17.55 -11.67 0.36
CA SER A 441 16.14 -12.04 0.57
C SER A 441 15.71 -11.71 1.99
N THR A 442 14.52 -11.14 2.15
CA THR A 442 13.90 -10.85 3.46
C THR A 442 12.72 -11.78 3.73
N THR A 443 12.36 -11.98 5.01
CA THR A 443 11.21 -12.82 5.39
C THR A 443 9.88 -12.21 4.95
N ARG A 444 9.73 -10.89 5.11
CA ARG A 444 8.61 -10.12 4.53
C ARG A 444 9.12 -9.34 3.34
N ILE A 445 8.34 -9.27 2.27
CA ILE A 445 8.75 -8.62 1.03
C ILE A 445 8.98 -7.11 1.22
N GLU A 446 8.21 -6.45 2.10
CA GLU A 446 8.33 -5.02 2.38
C GLU A 446 9.62 -4.66 3.11
N ASP A 447 10.18 -5.57 3.92
CA ASP A 447 11.44 -5.35 4.65
C ASP A 447 12.62 -5.13 3.69
N THR A 448 12.50 -5.58 2.43
CA THR A 448 13.47 -5.26 1.38
C THR A 448 13.56 -3.75 1.12
N ALA A 449 12.46 -3.02 1.25
CA ALA A 449 12.45 -1.56 1.13
C ALA A 449 12.89 -0.89 2.44
N TYR A 450 12.37 -1.35 3.58
CA TYR A 450 12.64 -0.72 4.87
C TYR A 450 14.12 -0.83 5.29
N SER A 451 14.78 -1.94 4.96
CA SER A 451 16.21 -2.16 5.21
C SER A 451 17.16 -1.29 4.38
N LEU A 452 16.64 -0.50 3.43
CA LEU A 452 17.42 0.42 2.60
C LEU A 452 17.17 1.89 2.93
N MET A 453 16.20 2.19 3.80
CA MET A 453 15.82 3.55 4.15
C MET A 453 16.99 4.36 4.71
N GLY A 454 17.77 3.76 5.61
CA GLY A 454 18.90 4.40 6.24
C GLY A 454 20.05 4.65 5.28
N LEU A 455 20.34 3.68 4.40
CA LEU A 455 21.31 3.82 3.32
C LEU A 455 20.96 5.05 2.49
N PHE A 456 19.72 5.14 1.99
CA PHE A 456 19.23 6.26 1.17
C PHE A 456 18.86 7.53 1.93
N ASN A 457 18.98 7.52 3.26
CA ASN A 457 18.59 8.63 4.13
C ASN A 457 17.15 9.10 3.84
N VAL A 458 16.25 8.14 3.62
CA VAL A 458 14.84 8.34 3.32
C VAL A 458 14.00 7.94 4.52
N PHE A 459 12.95 8.70 4.78
CA PHE A 459 11.93 8.34 5.77
C PHE A 459 10.61 8.07 5.07
N MET A 460 10.02 6.90 5.34
CA MET A 460 8.68 6.55 4.88
C MET A 460 7.97 5.68 5.94
N PRO A 461 6.65 5.81 6.12
CA PRO A 461 5.89 4.93 7.01
C PRO A 461 5.98 3.47 6.59
N MET A 462 6.16 2.57 7.55
CA MET A 462 6.13 1.13 7.33
C MET A 462 4.68 0.66 7.28
N LEU A 463 4.26 0.13 6.13
CA LEU A 463 2.94 -0.42 5.89
C LEU A 463 3.10 -1.89 5.51
N TYR A 464 3.02 -2.80 6.48
CA TYR A 464 3.02 -4.24 6.18
C TYR A 464 1.72 -4.65 5.47
N GLY A 465 1.81 -5.44 4.41
CA GLY A 465 0.69 -5.86 3.57
C GLY A 465 0.59 -5.13 2.23
N GLU A 466 1.50 -4.19 1.91
CA GLU A 466 1.52 -3.49 0.62
C GLU A 466 2.36 -4.20 -0.45
N GLY A 467 3.11 -5.25 -0.09
CA GLY A 467 3.88 -6.05 -1.04
C GLY A 467 5.02 -5.26 -1.72
N GLU A 468 5.19 -5.45 -3.03
CA GLU A 468 6.21 -4.76 -3.86
C GLU A 468 6.04 -3.23 -3.88
N ARG A 469 4.85 -2.72 -3.51
CA ARG A 469 4.58 -1.27 -3.44
C ARG A 469 5.49 -0.56 -2.43
N ALA A 470 5.94 -1.24 -1.38
CA ALA A 470 6.90 -0.68 -0.42
C ALA A 470 8.19 -0.22 -1.11
N PHE A 471 8.70 -1.02 -2.06
CA PHE A 471 9.93 -0.70 -2.79
C PHE A 471 9.71 0.39 -3.85
N ILE A 472 8.51 0.50 -4.42
CA ILE A 472 8.14 1.62 -5.29
C ILE A 472 8.11 2.92 -4.48
N ARG A 473 7.46 2.92 -3.29
CA ARG A 473 7.42 4.08 -2.39
C ARG A 473 8.82 4.52 -1.95
N LEU A 474 9.72 3.58 -1.68
CA LEU A 474 11.12 3.89 -1.39
C LEU A 474 11.74 4.69 -2.55
N GLN A 475 11.57 4.24 -3.80
CA GLN A 475 12.10 4.96 -4.97
C GLN A 475 11.42 6.32 -5.18
N GLU A 476 10.12 6.43 -4.91
CA GLU A 476 9.39 7.71 -4.92
C GLU A 476 9.96 8.71 -3.90
N GLU A 477 10.34 8.24 -2.72
CA GLU A 477 10.97 9.11 -1.72
C GLU A 477 12.42 9.45 -2.06
N ILE A 478 13.17 8.53 -2.68
CA ILE A 478 14.54 8.80 -3.13
C ILE A 478 14.55 9.88 -4.20
N ILE A 479 13.69 9.77 -5.23
CA ILE A 479 13.70 10.71 -6.37
C ILE A 479 13.28 12.14 -5.96
N LYS A 480 12.54 12.29 -4.86
CA LYS A 480 12.19 13.60 -4.28
C LYS A 480 13.40 14.35 -3.70
N GLN A 481 14.46 13.62 -3.34
CA GLN A 481 15.62 14.19 -2.63
C GLN A 481 16.87 14.32 -3.52
N THR A 482 16.90 13.67 -4.68
CA THR A 482 18.10 13.65 -5.54
C THR A 482 17.74 13.48 -7.01
N GLU A 483 18.44 14.21 -7.87
CA GLU A 483 18.33 14.13 -9.34
C GLU A 483 19.29 13.07 -9.92
N ASP A 484 19.38 11.92 -9.25
CA ASP A 484 20.19 10.80 -9.72
C ASP A 484 19.32 9.82 -10.51
N TYR A 485 19.25 10.04 -11.83
CA TYR A 485 18.45 9.26 -12.77
C TYR A 485 18.93 7.82 -12.97
N THR A 486 20.03 7.42 -12.35
CA THR A 486 20.46 6.01 -12.35
C THR A 486 19.44 5.09 -11.69
N ILE A 487 18.54 5.62 -10.85
CA ILE A 487 17.41 4.89 -10.27
C ILE A 487 16.53 4.17 -11.31
N PHE A 488 16.53 4.60 -12.58
CA PHE A 488 15.77 3.96 -13.66
C PHE A 488 16.55 2.85 -14.39
N SER A 489 17.81 2.60 -14.00
CA SER A 489 18.76 1.72 -14.70
C SER A 489 18.68 0.25 -14.24
N TRP A 490 17.46 -0.27 -14.12
CA TRP A 490 17.16 -1.65 -13.74
C TRP A 490 16.73 -2.51 -14.94
N LYS A 491 16.73 -3.83 -14.80
CA LYS A 491 16.22 -4.81 -15.79
C LYS A 491 15.29 -5.82 -15.12
N ALA A 492 14.10 -6.02 -15.69
CA ALA A 492 13.17 -7.04 -15.20
C ALA A 492 13.67 -8.46 -15.49
N ASN A 493 13.42 -9.38 -14.55
CA ASN A 493 13.83 -10.79 -14.65
C ASN A 493 12.88 -11.66 -15.49
N VAL A 494 11.66 -11.20 -15.78
CA VAL A 494 10.63 -11.99 -16.48
C VAL A 494 10.50 -11.55 -17.94
N SER A 495 10.62 -12.52 -18.86
CA SER A 495 10.40 -12.34 -20.29
C SER A 495 8.91 -12.59 -20.59
N GLY A 496 8.10 -11.54 -20.79
CA GLY A 496 6.73 -11.72 -21.33
C GLY A 496 5.60 -10.88 -20.73
N GLY A 497 5.88 -9.95 -19.81
CA GLY A 497 4.85 -9.03 -19.27
C GLY A 497 4.69 -7.74 -20.08
N ALA A 498 3.46 -7.21 -20.10
CA ALA A 498 3.09 -5.91 -20.66
C ALA A 498 3.83 -4.74 -19.98
N HIS A 499 3.58 -3.52 -20.48
CA HIS A 499 4.11 -2.24 -19.99
C HIS A 499 4.28 -2.15 -18.46
N ARG A 500 5.45 -1.68 -18.00
CA ARG A 500 5.75 -1.48 -16.58
C ARG A 500 5.79 0.00 -16.21
N GLY A 501 5.65 0.29 -14.92
CA GLY A 501 6.00 1.61 -14.38
C GLY A 501 7.50 1.91 -14.55
N ILE A 502 7.88 3.16 -14.29
CA ILE A 502 9.28 3.60 -14.38
C ILE A 502 10.15 3.05 -13.26
N PHE A 503 9.56 2.72 -12.10
CA PHE A 503 10.28 2.20 -10.94
C PHE A 503 10.41 0.67 -10.95
N ALA A 504 11.49 0.18 -10.35
CA ALA A 504 11.73 -1.26 -10.16
C ALA A 504 10.80 -1.83 -9.08
N HIS A 505 10.60 -3.15 -9.08
CA HIS A 505 9.79 -3.82 -8.05
C HIS A 505 10.64 -4.41 -6.92
N SER A 506 11.93 -4.61 -7.17
CA SER A 506 12.87 -5.19 -6.21
C SER A 506 14.29 -4.74 -6.52
N PRO A 507 15.20 -4.64 -5.51
CA PRO A 507 16.61 -4.39 -5.74
C PRO A 507 17.26 -5.47 -6.62
N ALA A 508 16.69 -6.68 -6.70
CA ALA A 508 17.17 -7.75 -7.58
C ALA A 508 17.26 -7.34 -9.05
N GLU A 509 16.43 -6.38 -9.48
CA GLU A 509 16.42 -5.87 -10.85
C GLU A 509 17.60 -4.93 -11.15
N PHE A 510 18.38 -4.56 -10.13
CA PHE A 510 19.64 -3.83 -10.25
C PHE A 510 20.87 -4.77 -10.27
N ALA A 511 20.71 -6.09 -10.21
CA ALA A 511 21.83 -7.04 -10.21
C ALA A 511 22.77 -6.92 -11.43
N ALA A 512 22.27 -6.39 -12.56
CA ALA A 512 23.06 -6.16 -13.75
C ALA A 512 24.03 -4.96 -13.64
N VAL A 513 23.89 -4.13 -12.59
CA VAL A 513 24.76 -3.00 -12.29
C VAL A 513 25.98 -3.53 -11.54
N ARG A 514 27.03 -3.89 -12.29
CA ARG A 514 28.27 -4.45 -11.74
C ARG A 514 29.32 -3.37 -11.41
N PRO A 515 30.21 -3.59 -10.43
CA PRO A 515 31.31 -2.69 -10.10
C PRO A 515 32.25 -2.39 -11.29
N GLU A 516 32.45 -3.33 -12.23
CA GLU A 516 33.34 -3.14 -13.38
C GLU A 516 32.76 -2.23 -14.49
N ARG A 517 31.47 -1.89 -14.40
CA ARG A 517 30.80 -0.89 -15.25
C ARG A 517 30.40 0.29 -14.39
N THR A 518 31.24 1.33 -14.37
CA THR A 518 30.91 2.55 -13.65
C THR A 518 29.76 3.25 -14.38
N ILE A 519 28.57 3.18 -13.80
CA ILE A 519 27.46 4.06 -14.16
C ILE A 519 27.72 5.40 -13.48
N ARG A 520 27.70 6.48 -14.26
CA ARG A 520 27.85 7.84 -13.71
C ARG A 520 26.61 8.66 -13.98
N LYS A 521 26.34 9.59 -13.06
CA LYS A 521 25.39 10.69 -13.28
C LYS A 521 25.75 11.38 -14.59
N PHE A 522 24.75 11.60 -15.44
CA PHE A 522 24.97 12.27 -16.71
C PHE A 522 25.40 13.71 -16.47
N SER A 523 26.54 14.11 -17.03
CA SER A 523 27.02 15.49 -17.05
C SER A 523 27.56 15.78 -18.44
N HIS A 524 26.97 16.76 -19.14
CA HIS A 524 27.38 17.13 -20.49
C HIS A 524 27.40 18.65 -20.63
N PRO A 525 28.39 19.26 -21.31
CA PRO A 525 28.50 20.73 -21.40
C PRO A 525 27.25 21.42 -21.99
N HIS A 526 26.54 20.74 -22.88
CA HIS A 526 25.31 21.22 -23.52
C HIS A 526 24.02 20.77 -22.83
N TYR A 527 24.10 19.98 -21.76
CA TYR A 527 22.94 19.55 -20.98
C TYR A 527 23.27 19.65 -19.49
N GLN A 528 22.84 20.77 -18.89
CA GLN A 528 22.92 20.99 -17.46
C GLN A 528 21.56 20.63 -16.85
N VAL A 529 21.54 19.60 -16.01
CA VAL A 529 20.32 19.12 -15.30
C VAL A 529 19.67 20.27 -14.53
N ASP A 530 20.50 21.10 -13.87
CA ASP A 530 20.10 22.23 -13.02
C ASP A 530 19.25 23.33 -13.73
N GLN A 531 19.15 23.30 -15.05
CA GLN A 531 18.34 24.27 -15.81
C GLN A 531 16.87 23.89 -15.93
N TYR A 532 16.49 22.68 -15.49
CA TYR A 532 15.14 22.14 -15.64
C TYR A 532 14.50 21.85 -14.29
N PRO A 533 13.15 21.82 -14.22
CA PRO A 533 12.47 21.45 -12.99
C PRO A 533 12.86 20.02 -12.57
N PRO A 534 13.10 19.77 -11.28
CA PRO A 534 13.39 18.44 -10.79
C PRO A 534 12.19 17.51 -10.98
N PRO A 535 12.38 16.18 -10.92
CA PRO A 535 11.31 15.21 -11.00
C PRO A 535 10.23 15.47 -9.95
N ALA A 536 8.97 15.43 -10.36
CA ALA A 536 7.85 15.64 -9.47
C ALA A 536 6.78 14.57 -9.67
N LEU A 537 6.36 13.93 -8.58
CA LEU A 537 5.24 13.00 -8.61
C LEU A 537 3.92 13.80 -8.70
N THR A 538 3.13 13.53 -9.74
CA THR A 538 1.84 14.19 -9.99
C THR A 538 0.72 13.14 -10.03
N SER A 539 -0.54 13.59 -10.03
CA SER A 539 -1.68 12.69 -10.21
C SER A 539 -1.70 11.95 -11.55
N ARG A 540 -0.91 12.41 -12.54
CA ARG A 540 -0.73 11.74 -13.84
C ARG A 540 0.45 10.76 -13.87
N GLY A 541 1.28 10.77 -12.84
CA GLY A 541 2.53 10.01 -12.76
C GLY A 541 3.75 10.90 -12.48
N LEU A 542 4.94 10.34 -12.66
CA LEU A 542 6.22 11.02 -12.46
C LEU A 542 6.50 11.95 -13.64
N LEU A 543 6.48 13.26 -13.38
CA LEU A 543 6.86 14.28 -14.33
C LEU A 543 8.39 14.31 -14.44
N LEU A 544 8.91 14.11 -15.64
CA LEU A 544 10.34 14.15 -15.95
C LEU A 544 10.57 15.12 -17.11
N THR A 545 11.67 15.88 -17.08
CA THR A 545 12.10 16.72 -18.21
C THR A 545 13.45 16.27 -18.78
N PRO A 546 13.49 15.11 -19.45
CA PRO A 546 14.75 14.61 -19.98
C PRO A 546 14.97 14.85 -21.47
N PRO A 547 16.17 14.53 -21.99
CA PRO A 547 16.34 14.31 -23.42
C PRO A 547 15.60 13.02 -23.82
N VAL A 548 14.67 13.15 -24.76
CA VAL A 548 13.88 12.04 -25.34
C VAL A 548 14.16 11.93 -26.84
N LEU A 549 14.38 10.71 -27.33
CA LEU A 549 14.53 10.41 -28.76
C LEU A 549 13.35 9.57 -29.23
N SER A 550 12.68 9.98 -30.31
CA SER A 550 11.66 9.13 -30.96
C SER A 550 12.36 8.02 -31.74
N CYS A 551 12.08 6.77 -31.38
CA CYS A 551 12.62 5.58 -32.04
C CYS A 551 11.68 5.07 -33.14
N THR A 552 10.36 5.13 -32.90
CA THR A 552 9.27 4.80 -33.85
C THR A 552 8.10 5.77 -33.64
N SER A 553 6.95 5.57 -34.31
CA SER A 553 5.75 6.41 -34.10
C SER A 553 5.22 6.37 -32.66
N ASP A 554 5.43 5.25 -31.97
CA ASP A 554 4.84 4.97 -30.66
C ASP A 554 5.88 4.78 -29.55
N GLU A 555 7.16 4.60 -29.89
CA GLU A 555 8.23 4.31 -28.92
C GLU A 555 9.29 5.41 -28.85
N TYR A 556 9.70 5.71 -27.63
CA TYR A 556 10.66 6.75 -27.27
C TYR A 556 11.79 6.14 -26.43
N ALA A 557 13.01 6.64 -26.58
CA ALA A 557 14.14 6.32 -25.72
C ALA A 557 14.45 7.52 -24.82
N TYR A 558 14.52 7.28 -23.51
CA TYR A 558 14.85 8.27 -22.50
C TYR A 558 16.21 7.96 -21.85
N LEU A 559 17.06 8.98 -21.70
CA LEU A 559 18.40 8.95 -21.14
C LEU A 559 18.46 8.83 -19.60
N GLY A 560 18.92 7.69 -19.08
CA GLY A 560 19.07 7.47 -17.64
C GLY A 560 20.45 7.83 -17.08
N CYS A 561 21.54 7.57 -17.82
CA CYS A 561 22.92 7.74 -17.32
C CYS A 561 24.00 7.43 -18.39
N VAL A 562 25.28 7.63 -18.05
CA VAL A 562 26.43 7.20 -18.89
C VAL A 562 27.03 5.93 -18.31
N SER A 563 27.33 4.95 -19.16
CA SER A 563 28.13 3.78 -18.82
C SER A 563 29.53 3.89 -19.43
N TYR A 564 30.55 3.54 -18.64
CA TYR A 564 31.93 3.37 -19.11
C TYR A 564 32.34 1.90 -18.97
N SER A 565 33.06 1.36 -19.96
CA SER A 565 33.83 0.12 -19.81
C SER A 565 35.16 0.41 -19.11
N SER A 566 35.54 -0.42 -18.14
CA SER A 566 36.79 -0.33 -17.35
C SER A 566 38.05 -0.03 -18.19
N PRO A 567 39.02 0.73 -17.65
CA PRO A 567 40.30 0.98 -18.32
C PRO A 567 41.17 -0.28 -18.29
N THR A 568 41.25 -1.00 -19.41
CA THR A 568 42.46 -1.77 -19.70
C THR A 568 43.60 -0.78 -19.92
N GLU A 569 44.81 -1.08 -19.44
CA GLU A 569 46.03 -0.25 -19.30
C GLU A 569 46.53 0.60 -20.50
N ASP A 570 45.74 0.79 -21.55
CA ASP A 570 46.03 1.72 -22.63
C ASP A 570 45.19 3.00 -22.52
N SER A 571 45.89 4.09 -22.24
CA SER A 571 45.43 5.47 -22.25
C SER A 571 44.68 5.84 -23.55
N SER A 572 43.36 5.70 -23.56
CA SER A 572 42.40 6.54 -24.28
C SER A 572 40.99 6.12 -23.87
N LEU A 573 40.17 7.06 -23.40
CA LEU A 573 38.75 6.84 -23.07
C LEU A 573 38.01 6.26 -24.29
N LYS A 574 37.86 4.93 -24.37
CA LYS A 574 37.07 4.27 -25.42
C LYS A 574 35.58 4.38 -25.07
N GLU A 575 34.90 5.22 -25.87
CA GLU A 575 33.46 5.35 -26.07
C GLU A 575 32.55 5.35 -24.83
N SER A 576 32.22 6.55 -24.35
CA SER A 576 31.06 6.78 -23.46
C SER A 576 29.77 6.43 -24.20
N THR A 577 28.98 5.51 -23.64
CA THR A 577 27.65 5.14 -24.14
C THR A 577 26.56 5.60 -23.18
N LEU A 578 25.45 6.07 -23.73
CA LEU A 578 24.27 6.51 -23.00
C LEU A 578 23.37 5.32 -22.74
N LEU A 579 23.03 5.07 -21.48
CA LEU A 579 22.04 4.07 -21.11
C LEU A 579 20.65 4.68 -21.22
N CYS A 580 19.79 4.04 -22.01
CA CYS A 580 18.44 4.52 -22.29
C CYS A 580 17.37 3.50 -21.89
N VAL A 581 16.25 4.01 -21.38
CA VAL A 581 15.02 3.28 -21.08
C VAL A 581 14.04 3.50 -22.23
N ARG A 582 13.41 2.43 -22.73
CA ARG A 582 12.34 2.54 -23.72
C ARG A 582 11.02 2.88 -23.05
N LEU A 583 10.31 3.84 -23.62
CA LEU A 583 9.03 4.34 -23.19
C LEU A 583 8.04 4.23 -24.35
N ARG A 584 6.78 3.91 -24.03
CA ARG A 584 5.67 3.92 -24.98
C ARG A 584 4.57 4.82 -24.44
N GLU A 585 3.98 5.64 -25.30
CA GLU A 585 2.81 6.45 -24.94
C GLU A 585 1.58 5.55 -24.75
N ILE A 586 0.79 5.86 -23.73
CA ILE A 586 -0.43 5.12 -23.38
C ILE A 586 -1.58 5.65 -24.24
N GLN A 587 -2.28 4.75 -24.94
CA GLN A 587 -3.32 5.16 -25.90
C GLN A 587 -4.50 5.89 -25.26
N SER A 588 -4.84 5.53 -24.01
CA SER A 588 -5.92 6.15 -23.25
C SER A 588 -5.56 7.50 -22.60
N ALA A 589 -4.28 7.88 -22.57
CA ALA A 589 -3.80 9.07 -21.89
C ALA A 589 -2.66 9.76 -22.67
N PRO A 590 -2.96 10.75 -23.53
CA PRO A 590 -1.93 11.46 -24.29
C PRO A 590 -0.93 12.15 -23.35
N GLN A 591 0.35 12.12 -23.71
CA GLN A 591 1.51 12.57 -22.93
C GLN A 591 1.81 11.78 -21.64
N VAL A 592 1.17 10.63 -21.43
CA VAL A 592 1.50 9.68 -20.37
C VAL A 592 2.19 8.47 -20.97
N PHE A 593 3.31 8.06 -20.37
CA PHE A 593 4.19 7.02 -20.87
C PHE A 593 4.34 5.88 -19.86
N ALA A 594 4.64 4.69 -20.37
CA ALA A 594 5.03 3.53 -19.58
C ALA A 594 6.29 2.90 -20.15
N ARG A 595 7.06 2.20 -19.32
CA ARG A 595 8.27 1.50 -19.76
C ARG A 595 7.89 0.32 -20.66
N SER A 596 8.43 0.30 -21.88
CA SER A 596 8.38 -0.85 -22.78
C SER A 596 9.68 -1.63 -22.73
N SER A 597 9.63 -2.94 -23.01
CA SER A 597 10.78 -3.85 -22.92
C SER A 597 11.57 -3.71 -21.60
N PRO A 598 10.93 -3.89 -20.44
CA PRO A 598 11.55 -3.73 -19.12
C PRO A 598 12.76 -4.65 -18.90
N GLU A 599 12.89 -5.74 -19.67
CA GLU A 599 14.01 -6.68 -19.65
C GLU A 599 15.29 -6.14 -20.32
N LYS A 600 15.23 -5.00 -21.01
CA LYS A 600 16.37 -4.40 -21.73
C LYS A 600 16.67 -2.98 -21.26
N LEU A 601 17.95 -2.63 -21.34
CA LEU A 601 18.45 -1.25 -21.31
C LEU A 601 19.15 -1.04 -22.65
N GLU A 602 18.79 0.02 -23.37
CA GLU A 602 19.45 0.37 -24.62
C GLU A 602 20.77 1.09 -24.34
N SER A 603 21.69 1.02 -25.30
CA SER A 603 22.92 1.81 -25.31
C SER A 603 22.98 2.63 -26.60
N ARG A 604 23.21 3.93 -26.49
CA ARG A 604 23.35 4.87 -27.61
C ARG A 604 24.70 5.59 -27.55
N ALA A 605 25.18 6.08 -28.69
CA ALA A 605 26.41 6.86 -28.70
C ALA A 605 26.13 8.26 -28.13
N VAL A 606 27.09 8.85 -27.41
CA VAL A 606 26.95 10.25 -26.93
C VAL A 606 26.73 11.24 -28.09
N ALA A 607 27.23 10.92 -29.29
CA ALA A 607 26.98 11.72 -30.50
C ALA A 607 25.48 11.84 -30.86
N ASP A 608 24.66 10.86 -30.46
CA ASP A 608 23.23 10.85 -30.75
C ASP A 608 22.46 11.94 -29.99
N LEU A 609 23.04 12.56 -28.95
CA LEU A 609 22.43 13.64 -28.15
C LEU A 609 21.87 14.79 -28.99
N ARG A 610 22.47 15.07 -30.15
CA ARG A 610 22.00 16.14 -31.07
C ARG A 610 20.59 15.89 -31.63
N HIS A 611 20.14 14.63 -31.61
CA HIS A 611 18.84 14.22 -32.13
C HIS A 611 17.78 14.08 -31.04
N PHE A 612 18.17 14.14 -29.76
CA PHE A 612 17.21 14.13 -28.66
C PHE A 612 16.48 15.48 -28.60
N LYS A 613 15.17 15.43 -28.39
CA LYS A 613 14.35 16.59 -28.07
C LYS A 613 14.14 16.63 -26.56
N GLN A 614 14.23 17.81 -25.98
CA GLN A 614 13.84 18.01 -24.60
C GLN A 614 12.32 18.12 -24.53
N GLN A 615 11.70 17.24 -23.76
CA GLN A 615 10.26 17.23 -23.60
C GLN A 615 9.92 16.84 -22.17
N THR A 616 9.03 17.60 -21.56
CA THR A 616 8.42 17.21 -20.30
C THR A 616 7.40 16.12 -20.57
N ILE A 617 7.62 14.95 -19.98
CA ILE A 617 6.77 13.77 -20.13
C ILE A 617 6.31 13.31 -18.75
N CYS A 618 5.17 12.64 -18.70
CA CYS A 618 4.69 12.00 -17.48
C CYS A 618 4.83 10.49 -17.64
N VAL A 619 5.54 9.82 -16.73
CA VAL A 619 5.72 8.37 -16.77
C VAL A 619 5.05 7.75 -15.56
N LEU A 620 4.30 6.66 -15.74
CA LEU A 620 3.62 6.03 -14.61
C LEU A 620 4.62 5.46 -13.58
N PRO A 621 4.39 5.68 -12.28
CA PRO A 621 5.31 5.24 -11.22
C PRO A 621 5.25 3.72 -11.02
N SER A 622 4.05 3.14 -11.05
CA SER A 622 3.78 1.71 -10.85
C SER A 622 3.12 1.10 -12.09
N ASN A 623 2.87 -0.21 -12.05
CA ASN A 623 2.16 -0.93 -13.11
C ASN A 623 0.91 -0.17 -13.57
N VAL A 624 0.69 -0.19 -14.88
CA VAL A 624 -0.64 0.00 -15.45
C VAL A 624 -1.43 -1.24 -15.02
N ASP A 625 -2.39 -1.08 -14.11
CA ASP A 625 -3.48 -2.04 -14.07
C ASP A 625 -4.09 -2.00 -15.46
N GLN A 626 -4.05 -3.11 -16.20
CA GLN A 626 -4.78 -3.30 -17.45
C GLN A 626 -6.31 -3.16 -17.27
N SER A 627 -6.79 -2.70 -16.11
CA SER A 627 -8.18 -2.39 -15.84
C SER A 627 -8.67 -1.15 -16.59
N THR A 628 -7.80 -0.20 -16.92
CA THR A 628 -8.17 0.99 -17.72
C THR A 628 -7.76 0.90 -19.20
N ASP A 629 -6.72 0.12 -19.50
CA ASP A 629 -6.45 -0.37 -20.85
C ASP A 629 -6.81 -1.86 -20.90
N LEU A 630 -8.12 -2.14 -20.84
CA LEU A 630 -8.63 -3.22 -21.66
C LEU A 630 -8.31 -2.79 -23.10
N ASP A 631 -7.09 -3.14 -23.56
CA ASP A 631 -6.91 -3.59 -24.94
C ASP A 631 -8.17 -4.37 -25.24
N ILE A 632 -9.08 -3.76 -26.02
CA ILE A 632 -10.30 -4.40 -26.52
C ILE A 632 -9.83 -5.78 -26.91
N LEU A 633 -10.19 -6.82 -26.13
CA LEU A 633 -9.66 -8.18 -26.29
C LEU A 633 -9.45 -8.40 -27.77
N LYS A 634 -8.20 -8.31 -28.25
CA LYS A 634 -7.96 -8.38 -29.69
C LYS A 634 -8.47 -9.77 -30.04
N ILE A 635 -9.55 -9.83 -30.82
CA ILE A 635 -10.16 -11.09 -31.24
C ILE A 635 -9.05 -11.81 -31.98
N GLY A 636 -8.50 -12.84 -31.32
CA GLY A 636 -7.19 -13.41 -31.65
C GLY A 636 -7.24 -14.28 -32.90
N GLU A 637 -8.44 -14.78 -33.23
CA GLU A 637 -8.84 -15.37 -34.51
C GLU A 637 -10.31 -15.74 -34.36
N VAL A 638 -11.13 -15.50 -35.38
CA VAL A 638 -12.45 -16.13 -35.47
C VAL A 638 -12.31 -17.30 -36.44
N VAL A 639 -12.53 -18.51 -35.96
CA VAL A 639 -12.50 -19.72 -36.79
C VAL A 639 -13.92 -20.26 -36.86
N VAL A 640 -14.49 -20.23 -38.06
CA VAL A 640 -15.83 -20.75 -38.33
C VAL A 640 -15.68 -22.14 -38.92
N TYR A 641 -16.35 -23.11 -38.30
CA TYR A 641 -16.44 -24.48 -38.79
C TYR A 641 -17.81 -24.67 -39.42
N PRO A 642 -17.92 -24.97 -40.72
CA PRO A 642 -19.19 -25.40 -41.29
C PRO A 642 -19.57 -26.77 -40.73
N PRO A 643 -20.88 -27.07 -40.58
CA PRO A 643 -21.33 -28.40 -40.16
C PRO A 643 -20.88 -29.47 -41.17
N ASN A 644 -20.48 -30.64 -40.67
CA ASN A 644 -20.22 -31.81 -41.50
C ASN A 644 -21.54 -32.29 -42.12
N ASP A 645 -21.78 -31.95 -43.38
CA ASP A 645 -22.62 -32.78 -44.23
C ASP A 645 -21.77 -33.98 -44.67
N ASN A 646 -22.30 -35.18 -44.40
CA ASN A 646 -21.65 -36.46 -44.66
C ASN A 646 -20.83 -36.46 -45.97
N ASN A 647 -19.51 -36.59 -45.81
CA ASN A 647 -18.47 -36.85 -46.84
C ASN A 647 -17.76 -35.68 -47.54
N ASN A 648 -17.83 -34.42 -47.08
CA ASN A 648 -16.87 -33.40 -47.54
C ASN A 648 -16.28 -32.59 -46.39
N VAL A 649 -14.99 -32.79 -46.10
CA VAL A 649 -14.22 -31.96 -45.15
C VAL A 649 -14.01 -30.59 -45.78
N VAL A 650 -14.85 -29.62 -45.45
CA VAL A 650 -14.59 -28.22 -45.80
C VAL A 650 -13.55 -27.67 -44.81
N ALA A 651 -12.47 -27.11 -45.33
CA ALA A 651 -11.38 -26.56 -44.51
C ALA A 651 -11.90 -25.42 -43.59
N PRO A 652 -11.38 -25.29 -42.36
CA PRO A 652 -11.73 -24.19 -41.47
C PRO A 652 -11.43 -22.84 -42.13
N MET A 653 -12.38 -21.91 -42.04
CA MET A 653 -12.21 -20.57 -42.58
C MET A 653 -11.54 -19.69 -41.52
N HIS A 654 -10.27 -19.35 -41.74
CA HIS A 654 -9.50 -18.43 -40.91
C HIS A 654 -9.84 -16.99 -41.30
N LEU A 655 -10.47 -16.24 -40.40
CA LEU A 655 -10.85 -14.85 -40.66
C LEU A 655 -9.76 -13.90 -40.14
N GLY A 656 -9.03 -13.27 -41.07
CA GLY A 656 -8.06 -12.22 -40.74
C GLY A 656 -8.74 -10.95 -40.21
N SER A 657 -8.00 -10.13 -39.45
CA SER A 657 -8.52 -8.97 -38.70
C SER A 657 -9.26 -7.90 -39.55
N ALA A 658 -9.06 -7.88 -40.86
CA ALA A 658 -9.71 -6.93 -41.77
C ALA A 658 -11.09 -7.40 -42.28
N ASP A 659 -11.33 -8.72 -42.37
CA ASP A 659 -12.61 -9.26 -42.88
C ASP A 659 -13.67 -9.43 -41.78
N CYS A 660 -13.24 -9.47 -40.50
CA CYS A 660 -14.16 -9.54 -39.36
C CYS A 660 -15.19 -8.40 -39.37
N ALA A 661 -14.80 -7.18 -39.76
CA ALA A 661 -15.66 -5.99 -39.73
C ALA A 661 -16.91 -6.08 -40.62
N ARG A 662 -16.92 -6.97 -41.64
CA ARG A 662 -18.07 -7.16 -42.55
C ARG A 662 -19.17 -8.05 -41.97
N TRP A 663 -18.83 -8.89 -40.99
CA TRP A 663 -19.75 -9.84 -40.35
C TRP A 663 -20.32 -9.31 -39.04
N PHE A 664 -19.75 -8.22 -38.52
CA PHE A 664 -20.31 -7.46 -37.42
C PHE A 664 -21.15 -6.31 -37.98
N ASN A 665 -22.41 -6.21 -37.56
CA ASN A 665 -23.19 -5.02 -37.86
C ASN A 665 -22.57 -3.77 -37.18
N LYS A 666 -23.07 -2.56 -37.47
CA LYS A 666 -22.57 -1.31 -36.83
C LYS A 666 -22.63 -1.33 -35.29
N ASP A 667 -23.40 -2.26 -34.69
CA ASP A 667 -23.53 -2.48 -33.24
C ASP A 667 -22.65 -3.63 -32.70
N LYS A 668 -21.69 -4.13 -33.49
CA LYS A 668 -20.80 -5.26 -33.15
C LYS A 668 -21.51 -6.60 -32.91
N LYS A 669 -22.61 -6.88 -33.62
CA LYS A 669 -23.33 -8.18 -33.57
C LYS A 669 -22.92 -9.10 -34.72
N LEU A 670 -22.55 -10.33 -34.40
CA LEU A 670 -22.35 -11.41 -35.37
C LEU A 670 -23.71 -11.98 -35.81
N THR A 671 -23.90 -12.27 -37.09
CA THR A 671 -25.16 -12.79 -37.66
C THR A 671 -24.85 -14.00 -38.56
N TYR A 672 -25.48 -15.15 -38.32
CA TYR A 672 -25.35 -16.36 -39.15
C TYR A 672 -26.72 -17.05 -39.29
N SER A 673 -27.00 -17.68 -40.42
CA SER A 673 -28.26 -18.40 -40.70
C SER A 673 -27.99 -19.87 -40.99
N TYR A 674 -28.65 -20.75 -40.24
CA TYR A 674 -28.43 -22.20 -40.29
C TYR A 674 -29.56 -22.98 -40.99
N GLN A 675 -29.21 -24.05 -41.72
CA GLN A 675 -30.13 -25.06 -42.25
C GLN A 675 -29.54 -26.48 -42.13
N GLY A 676 -29.81 -27.17 -41.02
CA GLY A 676 -29.65 -28.65 -40.86
C GLY A 676 -28.25 -29.19 -40.48
N GLY A 677 -28.21 -30.19 -39.58
CA GLY A 677 -26.99 -30.87 -39.08
C GLY A 677 -26.79 -30.86 -37.54
N THR A 678 -25.72 -31.49 -37.05
CA THR A 678 -25.22 -31.35 -35.66
C THR A 678 -23.72 -31.03 -35.67
N GLY A 679 -23.26 -30.07 -34.87
CA GLY A 679 -21.86 -29.65 -34.82
C GLY A 679 -21.61 -28.23 -34.29
N PRO A 680 -20.34 -27.84 -34.08
CA PRO A 680 -19.97 -26.47 -33.72
C PRO A 680 -20.23 -25.52 -34.88
N LEU A 681 -20.98 -24.45 -34.63
CA LEU A 681 -21.32 -23.40 -35.58
C LEU A 681 -20.23 -22.31 -35.66
N ALA A 682 -19.61 -21.97 -34.52
CA ALA A 682 -18.57 -20.96 -34.46
C ALA A 682 -17.66 -21.14 -33.25
N THR A 683 -16.36 -20.90 -33.44
CA THR A 683 -15.36 -20.84 -32.38
C THR A 683 -14.70 -19.47 -32.38
N ILE A 684 -14.80 -18.76 -31.26
CA ILE A 684 -14.23 -17.41 -31.12
C ILE A 684 -13.10 -17.45 -30.10
N ARG A 685 -11.89 -17.15 -30.55
CA ARG A 685 -10.69 -17.09 -29.70
C ARG A 685 -10.44 -15.68 -29.21
N PHE A 686 -10.25 -15.53 -27.91
CA PHE A 686 -9.90 -14.26 -27.28
C PHE A 686 -8.49 -14.32 -26.67
N GLY A 687 -7.65 -13.33 -26.99
CA GLY A 687 -6.33 -13.13 -26.37
C GLY A 687 -5.14 -13.82 -27.06
N VAL A 688 -3.93 -13.35 -26.73
CA VAL A 688 -2.62 -13.96 -27.09
C VAL A 688 -2.06 -14.61 -25.82
N GLY A 689 -1.74 -15.92 -25.84
CA GLY A 689 -1.27 -16.67 -24.66
C GLY A 689 -2.34 -17.61 -24.08
N GLU A 690 -2.47 -17.66 -22.74
CA GLU A 690 -3.48 -18.44 -21.98
C GLU A 690 -4.91 -17.88 -22.15
N GLY A 691 -5.35 -17.74 -23.40
CA GLY A 691 -6.70 -17.26 -23.74
C GLY A 691 -7.80 -18.29 -23.46
N PHE A 692 -9.04 -17.83 -23.52
CA PHE A 692 -10.25 -18.68 -23.49
C PHE A 692 -10.94 -18.66 -24.85
N VAL A 693 -11.71 -19.71 -25.10
CA VAL A 693 -12.46 -19.90 -26.34
C VAL A 693 -13.95 -20.01 -26.04
N ILE A 694 -14.76 -19.31 -26.81
CA ILE A 694 -16.21 -19.49 -26.80
C ILE A 694 -16.60 -20.38 -27.97
N VAL A 695 -17.27 -21.48 -27.67
CA VAL A 695 -17.79 -22.43 -28.66
C VAL A 695 -19.30 -22.34 -28.67
N ILE A 696 -19.88 -22.16 -29.86
CA ILE A 696 -21.33 -22.20 -30.08
C ILE A 696 -21.60 -23.36 -31.03
N GLY A 697 -22.56 -24.21 -30.71
CA GLY A 697 -22.93 -25.35 -31.54
C GLY A 697 -24.42 -25.65 -31.51
N VAL A 698 -24.84 -26.53 -32.41
CA VAL A 698 -26.19 -27.11 -32.42
C VAL A 698 -26.08 -28.62 -32.29
N TYR A 699 -26.85 -29.20 -31.36
CA TYR A 699 -26.98 -30.64 -31.18
C TYR A 699 -28.47 -30.98 -31.02
N ASP A 700 -29.00 -31.89 -31.84
CA ASP A 700 -30.42 -32.27 -31.88
C ASP A 700 -31.38 -31.06 -31.88
N ASP A 701 -31.18 -30.11 -32.80
CA ASP A 701 -31.92 -28.84 -32.91
C ASP A 701 -31.82 -27.89 -31.70
N VAL A 702 -30.94 -28.17 -30.73
CA VAL A 702 -30.69 -27.31 -29.56
C VAL A 702 -29.40 -26.52 -29.74
N LEU A 703 -29.51 -25.19 -29.69
CA LEU A 703 -28.37 -24.28 -29.63
C LEU A 703 -27.72 -24.35 -28.24
N TRP A 704 -26.40 -24.53 -28.19
CA TRP A 704 -25.61 -24.50 -26.97
C TRP A 704 -24.40 -23.57 -27.10
N CYS A 705 -23.92 -23.05 -25.98
CA CYS A 705 -22.73 -22.22 -25.88
C CYS A 705 -21.91 -22.66 -24.67
N SER A 706 -20.58 -22.77 -24.82
CA SER A 706 -19.66 -23.11 -23.75
C SER A 706 -18.39 -22.26 -23.81
N ILE A 707 -17.72 -22.12 -22.66
CA ILE A 707 -16.43 -21.45 -22.52
C ILE A 707 -15.41 -22.51 -22.18
N VAL A 708 -14.31 -22.56 -22.93
CA VAL A 708 -13.21 -23.52 -22.74
C VAL A 708 -11.92 -22.75 -22.47
N THR A 709 -11.25 -23.07 -21.36
CA THR A 709 -9.96 -22.47 -21.00
C THR A 709 -8.78 -23.38 -21.36
N HIS A 710 -7.57 -22.81 -21.34
CA HIS A 710 -6.34 -23.56 -21.60
C HIS A 710 -6.05 -24.64 -20.53
N GLU A 711 -6.48 -24.43 -19.28
CA GLU A 711 -6.37 -25.42 -18.20
C GLU A 711 -7.34 -26.60 -18.40
N ASP A 712 -8.57 -26.34 -18.84
CA ASP A 712 -9.57 -27.39 -19.13
C ASP A 712 -9.04 -28.36 -20.20
N LEU A 713 -8.37 -27.82 -21.23
CA LEU A 713 -7.77 -28.61 -22.31
C LEU A 713 -6.56 -29.42 -21.83
N LYS A 714 -5.69 -28.83 -21.00
CA LYS A 714 -4.54 -29.53 -20.42
C LYS A 714 -4.96 -30.71 -19.55
N GLN A 715 -6.01 -30.56 -18.74
CA GLN A 715 -6.53 -31.64 -17.89
C GLN A 715 -7.03 -32.84 -18.71
N GLN A 716 -7.47 -32.60 -19.95
CA GLN A 716 -7.92 -33.64 -20.88
C GLN A 716 -6.82 -34.12 -21.85
N GLY A 717 -5.58 -33.63 -21.69
CA GLY A 717 -4.46 -33.97 -22.58
C GLY A 717 -4.61 -33.41 -24.01
N LYS A 718 -5.41 -32.36 -24.18
CA LYS A 718 -5.72 -31.76 -25.49
C LYS A 718 -5.16 -30.35 -25.61
N THR A 719 -5.07 -29.88 -26.86
CA THR A 719 -4.66 -28.52 -27.22
C THR A 719 -5.81 -27.78 -27.91
N LEU A 720 -5.68 -26.46 -28.05
CA LEU A 720 -6.64 -25.64 -28.80
C LEU A 720 -6.81 -26.10 -30.27
N HIS A 721 -5.80 -26.75 -30.84
CA HIS A 721 -5.87 -27.28 -32.20
C HIS A 721 -6.75 -28.55 -32.31
N ASP A 722 -7.02 -29.23 -31.20
CA ASP A 722 -7.80 -30.47 -31.12
C ASP A 722 -9.31 -30.21 -30.94
N LEU A 723 -9.73 -28.93 -30.92
CA LEU A 723 -11.14 -28.50 -30.86
C LEU A 723 -11.95 -28.88 -32.12
N LYS A 724 -11.33 -29.43 -33.17
CA LYS A 724 -12.02 -29.88 -34.38
C LYS A 724 -12.91 -31.12 -34.14
N ASP A 725 -12.59 -31.93 -33.14
CA ASP A 725 -13.31 -33.16 -32.80
C ASP A 725 -14.26 -32.97 -31.61
N LEU A 726 -15.12 -31.95 -31.70
CA LEU A 726 -16.02 -31.53 -30.62
C LEU A 726 -17.14 -32.52 -30.27
N ASN A 727 -17.29 -33.61 -31.03
CA ASN A 727 -18.12 -34.76 -30.63
C ASN A 727 -17.63 -35.46 -29.36
N VAL A 728 -16.45 -35.08 -28.83
CA VAL A 728 -15.88 -35.68 -27.62
C VAL A 728 -16.26 -34.93 -26.33
N LEU A 729 -16.83 -33.72 -26.40
CA LEU A 729 -17.35 -33.01 -25.22
C LEU A 729 -18.81 -33.37 -24.88
N SER A 730 -19.50 -34.12 -25.75
CA SER A 730 -20.84 -34.68 -25.49
C SER A 730 -20.81 -36.10 -24.92
N GLY A 731 -19.63 -36.70 -24.75
CA GLY A 731 -19.46 -38.06 -24.25
C GLY A 731 -18.85 -38.12 -22.85
N SER A 732 -19.69 -38.41 -21.86
CA SER A 732 -19.38 -38.88 -20.49
C SER A 732 -19.30 -37.86 -19.34
N SER A 733 -20.24 -38.07 -18.41
CA SER A 733 -20.28 -37.63 -17.00
C SER A 733 -20.50 -36.13 -16.70
N THR A 734 -21.77 -35.78 -16.51
CA THR A 734 -22.28 -35.13 -15.29
C THR A 734 -21.26 -34.34 -14.45
N ARG A 735 -21.03 -33.04 -14.77
CA ARG A 735 -20.79 -31.96 -13.76
C ARG A 735 -20.50 -30.55 -14.29
N HIS A 736 -20.42 -30.29 -15.60
CA HIS A 736 -20.25 -28.91 -16.11
C HIS A 736 -21.48 -28.33 -16.83
N THR A 737 -22.63 -28.99 -16.69
CA THR A 737 -23.94 -28.51 -17.17
C THR A 737 -24.63 -27.66 -16.09
N ASP A 738 -24.19 -26.42 -15.87
CA ASP A 738 -25.01 -25.46 -15.11
C ASP A 738 -25.28 -24.14 -15.85
N ARG A 739 -24.91 -24.03 -17.14
CA ARG A 739 -25.27 -22.86 -17.97
C ARG A 739 -25.64 -23.16 -19.43
N ALA A 740 -26.08 -24.38 -19.74
CA ALA A 740 -26.75 -24.63 -21.02
C ALA A 740 -28.24 -24.25 -20.90
N GLN A 741 -28.62 -23.03 -21.29
CA GLN A 741 -30.03 -22.67 -21.45
C GLN A 741 -30.59 -23.40 -22.69
N LYS A 742 -31.53 -24.31 -22.45
CA LYS A 742 -32.30 -25.03 -23.48
C LYS A 742 -33.21 -24.04 -24.21
N ILE A 743 -32.86 -23.63 -25.45
CA ILE A 743 -33.62 -22.61 -26.21
C ILE A 743 -34.17 -23.22 -27.52
N LEU A 744 -35.15 -24.11 -27.39
CA LEU A 744 -36.12 -24.53 -28.44
C LEU A 744 -35.80 -25.78 -29.28
N SER A 745 -36.90 -26.39 -29.73
CA SER A 745 -37.04 -27.47 -30.70
C SER A 745 -37.92 -26.98 -31.85
N THR A 746 -37.64 -27.45 -33.07
CA THR A 746 -38.35 -27.28 -34.36
C THR A 746 -37.84 -26.18 -35.31
N THR A 747 -37.19 -26.68 -36.38
CA THR A 747 -37.02 -26.14 -37.75
C THR A 747 -37.32 -24.65 -37.96
N LYS A 748 -36.34 -23.78 -37.65
CA LYS A 748 -36.30 -22.35 -38.06
C LYS A 748 -34.85 -21.90 -38.22
N SER A 749 -34.60 -20.94 -39.12
CA SER A 749 -33.29 -20.29 -39.23
C SER A 749 -33.02 -19.45 -37.98
N VAL A 750 -31.92 -19.74 -37.30
CA VAL A 750 -31.53 -19.11 -36.03
C VAL A 750 -30.47 -18.06 -36.31
N THR A 751 -30.71 -16.81 -35.90
CA THR A 751 -29.70 -15.75 -35.87
C THR A 751 -29.25 -15.54 -34.43
N ALA A 752 -27.95 -15.62 -34.14
CA ALA A 752 -27.42 -15.44 -32.79
C ALA A 752 -26.39 -14.30 -32.74
N ALA A 753 -26.65 -13.29 -31.91
CA ALA A 753 -25.78 -12.14 -31.67
C ALA A 753 -25.22 -12.17 -30.25
N ILE A 754 -23.90 -12.18 -30.10
CA ILE A 754 -23.24 -12.05 -28.79
C ILE A 754 -22.90 -10.58 -28.53
N ARG A 755 -23.32 -10.06 -27.39
CA ARG A 755 -22.81 -8.80 -26.84
C ARG A 755 -21.92 -9.11 -25.64
N VAL A 756 -20.72 -8.57 -25.64
CA VAL A 756 -19.80 -8.63 -24.51
C VAL A 756 -19.75 -7.24 -23.88
N ALA A 757 -20.08 -7.15 -22.59
CA ALA A 757 -20.00 -5.90 -21.84
C ALA A 757 -19.25 -6.13 -20.51
N PRO A 758 -18.31 -5.24 -20.14
CA PRO A 758 -17.70 -5.29 -18.82
C PRO A 758 -18.72 -4.91 -17.75
N PHE A 759 -18.75 -5.66 -16.64
CA PHE A 759 -19.49 -5.28 -15.44
C PHE A 759 -18.49 -4.71 -14.43
N THR A 760 -18.62 -3.42 -14.12
CA THR A 760 -17.51 -2.56 -13.66
C THR A 760 -17.01 -2.80 -12.24
N ASP A 761 -17.68 -3.63 -11.43
CA ASP A 761 -17.36 -3.69 -9.99
C ASP A 761 -16.77 -5.03 -9.51
N LEU A 762 -16.60 -6.04 -10.39
CA LEU A 762 -16.24 -7.41 -9.94
C LEU A 762 -15.29 -8.21 -10.85
N ASN A 763 -14.62 -7.61 -11.85
CA ASN A 763 -13.85 -8.38 -12.86
C ASN A 763 -14.68 -9.49 -13.55
N ILE A 764 -15.99 -9.26 -13.74
CA ILE A 764 -16.90 -10.21 -14.40
C ILE A 764 -17.17 -9.73 -15.83
N LEU A 765 -16.82 -10.55 -16.82
CA LEU A 765 -17.28 -10.37 -18.21
C LEU A 765 -18.73 -10.85 -18.31
N ARG A 766 -19.63 -9.96 -18.74
CA ARG A 766 -21.03 -10.32 -18.98
C ARG A 766 -21.23 -10.57 -20.47
N PHE A 767 -21.60 -11.79 -20.80
CA PHE A 767 -21.99 -12.20 -22.15
C PHE A 767 -23.52 -12.20 -22.23
N SER A 768 -24.09 -11.53 -23.23
CA SER A 768 -25.51 -11.67 -23.56
C SER A 768 -25.65 -12.23 -24.97
N LEU A 769 -26.20 -13.44 -25.07
CA LEU A 769 -26.55 -14.08 -26.34
C LEU A 769 -27.99 -13.68 -26.67
N HIS A 770 -28.16 -12.88 -27.72
CA HIS A 770 -29.46 -12.58 -28.30
C HIS A 770 -29.71 -13.51 -29.47
N VAL A 771 -30.70 -14.40 -29.34
CA VAL A 771 -31.11 -15.31 -30.40
C VAL A 771 -32.42 -14.80 -31.00
N THR A 772 -32.40 -14.48 -32.30
CA THR A 772 -33.58 -14.11 -33.07
C THR A 772 -33.95 -15.28 -33.99
N LEU A 773 -35.19 -15.74 -33.90
CA LEU A 773 -35.73 -16.77 -34.79
C LEU A 773 -36.37 -16.07 -35.98
N LEU A 774 -35.93 -16.42 -37.19
CA LEU A 774 -36.59 -16.00 -38.42
C LEU A 774 -37.54 -17.12 -38.84
N ASP A 775 -38.84 -16.86 -38.80
CA ASP A 775 -39.86 -17.69 -39.42
C ASP A 775 -40.07 -17.20 -40.86
N SER A 776 -40.14 -18.10 -41.83
CA SER A 776 -40.41 -17.75 -43.23
C SER A 776 -41.82 -17.17 -43.46
N THR A 777 -42.60 -16.92 -42.39
CA THR A 777 -43.98 -16.44 -42.47
C THR A 777 -44.30 -15.15 -41.69
N THR A 778 -43.33 -14.48 -41.07
CA THR A 778 -43.55 -13.13 -40.48
C THR A 778 -42.39 -12.19 -40.77
N HIS A 779 -42.71 -11.03 -41.36
CA HIS A 779 -41.78 -9.98 -41.79
C HIS A 779 -40.97 -9.36 -40.65
#